data_AF-A0A3M2DWN2-F1
#
_entry.id   AF-A0A3M2DWN2-F1
#
_cell.length_a   1.000
_cell.length_b   1.000
_cell.length_c   1.000
_cell.angle_alpha   90.00
_cell.angle_beta   90.00
_cell.angle_gamma   90.00
#
_symmetry.space_group_name_H-M   'P 1'
#
loop_
_entity.id
_entity.type
_entity.pdbx_description
1 polymer ?
#
loop_
_entity_poly.entity_id
_entity_poly.type
_entity_poly.pdbx_seq_one_letter_code
_entity_poly.pdbx_strand_id
1 'polypeptide(L)'
;MPHTVAPDAAGPPPACEHEPSPASAVRLFAVGHRLSLAEAESPAAFEAAIRATVEADVAPHLATDRPNVLVFPESVAFPLVFLGPRGAAARAQDTALEAFTALVPEVVDAANYYARFATGAAGKLTLLAVTDGMWRAFDATFSGIARDYGVYVVAGIDAGDVALTRDPEAVAALADPERADPRDTYWVPDGEVYNQAVFYDPTGARFAQTHKAYLVDLEADDLELRGGWPDALGPVDVGGLVRAAPMISRDAWMPDALERVALRGANVLLQLEAFVGWTVAPDGYPWPPDNLKRSGWAAVQRLPELRAAVAPMYVGNFFDIGFDGQSFAVVDGTPADERRALVAQVPDVGWAAIAPWVEPDPGVGSLDDRRAALRAVGEALLPGGSRAGDYRAGTVWVDLDLRADDALPRVDGIDVDPEPLALHGARTVFPHGVGVKRSAAIAAGPGEQVWLAWEDTRYCTGQILAAFSEDGGVTWRDPVRIQPWNRPQHSPQIAALHDDAALAVWQEVLGEHRAEIRAAFSPDGGRTWSQRVRIDADATVEAWVPSVAVDPDTGDAYVAFADARGPDPTWRVYVSRSPDGGRTWLGAVRVDPRDRDDAARDRTLTAEWSPAIAARAGRVVVAYTHRHRPDPDGQPSDDVFVAESVDGGATWTAPRRLDDGGFPERLAMDVAIDLGPGGEWTVVWSTVRGRGYDADVALATSAGGPLAFAPDADPPRDQWAPAIARAGDALVVAWQDFRNGSNDIYLSVVRDGAFGPAVRVDDGGDSAAQSWRPALAASAGGVVYAAWEDSRTGHAELRWARGSLPASR
;
A
#
# COMPACT_ATOMS: atom_id res chain seq x y z
N MET A 1 -1.23 0.99 -38.24
CA MET A 1 -2.56 0.87 -38.87
C MET A 1 -3.57 0.71 -37.75
N PRO A 2 -4.75 1.33 -37.79
CA PRO A 2 -5.74 1.11 -36.73
C PRO A 2 -6.26 -0.33 -36.82
N HIS A 3 -6.10 -1.09 -35.74
CA HIS A 3 -6.60 -2.46 -35.63
C HIS A 3 -7.98 -2.45 -34.98
N THR A 4 -9.00 -2.93 -35.68
CA THR A 4 -10.30 -3.25 -35.10
C THR A 4 -10.17 -4.49 -34.23
N VAL A 5 -10.18 -4.32 -32.91
CA VAL A 5 -10.20 -5.41 -31.93
C VAL A 5 -11.63 -5.95 -31.83
N ALA A 6 -11.79 -7.28 -31.90
CA ALA A 6 -13.08 -7.95 -31.79
C ALA A 6 -13.65 -7.82 -30.36
N PRO A 7 -14.97 -7.68 -30.17
CA PRO A 7 -15.58 -7.61 -28.85
C PRO A 7 -15.50 -8.97 -28.12
N ASP A 8 -15.04 -8.97 -26.86
CA ASP A 8 -15.04 -10.15 -26.00
C ASP A 8 -16.47 -10.60 -25.66
N ALA A 9 -16.73 -11.90 -25.81
CA ALA A 9 -18.05 -12.53 -25.76
C ALA A 9 -18.59 -12.80 -24.33
N ALA A 10 -18.28 -11.95 -23.35
CA ALA A 10 -18.75 -12.11 -21.96
C ALA A 10 -19.92 -11.17 -21.66
N GLY A 11 -21.04 -11.75 -21.21
CA GLY A 11 -22.26 -11.01 -20.84
C GLY A 11 -22.15 -10.25 -19.52
N PRO A 12 -23.16 -9.41 -19.18
CA PRO A 12 -23.19 -8.66 -17.93
C PRO A 12 -23.21 -9.58 -16.69
N PRO A 13 -22.65 -9.15 -15.55
CA PRO A 13 -22.71 -9.92 -14.31
C PRO A 13 -24.17 -10.00 -13.82
N PRO A 14 -24.58 -11.13 -13.20
CA PRO A 14 -25.90 -11.24 -12.58
C PRO A 14 -26.04 -10.25 -11.40
N ALA A 15 -27.27 -9.92 -11.03
CA ALA A 15 -27.51 -9.22 -9.77
C ALA A 15 -27.23 -10.19 -8.61
N CYS A 16 -26.36 -9.81 -7.67
CA CYS A 16 -26.21 -10.54 -6.42
C CYS A 16 -27.18 -9.98 -5.38
N GLU A 17 -27.94 -10.88 -4.77
CA GLU A 17 -28.45 -10.66 -3.42
C GLU A 17 -27.30 -11.08 -2.48
N HIS A 18 -26.68 -10.12 -1.80
CA HIS A 18 -25.75 -10.45 -0.72
C HIS A 18 -26.60 -11.07 0.40
N GLU A 19 -26.64 -12.40 0.49
CA GLU A 19 -27.08 -13.03 1.74
C GLU A 19 -26.01 -12.74 2.80
N PRO A 20 -26.38 -12.17 3.96
CA PRO A 20 -25.41 -11.91 5.01
C PRO A 20 -24.73 -13.21 5.44
N SER A 21 -23.40 -13.26 5.35
CA SER A 21 -22.60 -14.36 5.89
C SER A 21 -22.85 -14.49 7.39
N PRO A 22 -23.01 -15.71 7.94
CA PRO A 22 -23.27 -15.93 9.35
C PRO A 22 -22.07 -15.60 10.26
N ALA A 23 -20.85 -15.59 9.71
CA ALA A 23 -19.68 -15.10 10.41
C ALA A 23 -19.32 -13.72 9.86
N SER A 24 -19.22 -12.75 10.75
CA SER A 24 -18.74 -11.41 10.42
C SER A 24 -17.57 -10.99 11.28
N ALA A 25 -17.22 -11.76 12.31
CA ALA A 25 -16.17 -11.39 13.23
C ALA A 25 -14.93 -12.26 13.08
N VAL A 26 -13.76 -11.69 13.35
CA VAL A 26 -12.47 -12.38 13.45
C VAL A 26 -11.66 -11.79 14.60
N ARG A 27 -10.83 -12.61 15.26
CA ARG A 27 -9.80 -12.12 16.18
C ARG A 27 -8.43 -12.24 15.54
N LEU A 28 -7.71 -11.13 15.43
CA LEU A 28 -6.35 -11.10 14.91
C LEU A 28 -5.36 -10.90 16.05
N PHE A 29 -4.26 -11.66 16.05
CA PHE A 29 -3.17 -11.55 17.00
C PHE A 29 -1.90 -11.08 16.29
N ALA A 30 -1.26 -10.04 16.83
CA ALA A 30 0.12 -9.69 16.54
C ALA A 30 1.00 -10.34 17.62
N VAL A 31 1.55 -11.52 17.31
CA VAL A 31 2.32 -12.33 18.27
C VAL A 31 3.73 -11.78 18.40
N GLY A 32 4.02 -11.13 19.53
CA GLY A 32 5.37 -10.67 19.84
C GLY A 32 6.19 -11.81 20.42
N HIS A 33 7.22 -12.26 19.70
CA HIS A 33 8.09 -13.35 20.16
C HIS A 33 9.45 -12.82 20.61
N ARG A 34 9.95 -13.36 21.73
CA ARG A 34 11.30 -13.06 22.22
C ARG A 34 12.29 -14.05 21.66
N LEU A 35 13.08 -13.60 20.70
CA LEU A 35 14.10 -14.40 20.04
C LEU A 35 15.21 -14.83 21.03
N SER A 36 15.65 -16.07 20.91
CA SER A 36 16.81 -16.63 21.59
C SER A 36 17.58 -17.64 20.73
N LEU A 37 18.91 -17.61 20.80
CA LEU A 37 19.76 -18.63 20.17
C LEU A 37 19.56 -20.04 20.75
N ALA A 38 18.98 -20.17 21.95
CA ALA A 38 18.67 -21.47 22.55
C ALA A 38 17.60 -22.24 21.74
N GLU A 39 16.76 -21.53 21.00
CA GLU A 39 15.74 -22.12 20.12
C GLU A 39 16.37 -22.97 19.02
N ALA A 40 17.56 -22.59 18.57
CA ALA A 40 18.30 -23.26 17.53
C ALA A 40 19.05 -24.51 18.02
N GLU A 41 18.93 -24.90 19.31
CA GLU A 41 19.57 -26.12 19.82
C GLU A 41 19.00 -27.40 19.19
N SER A 42 17.70 -27.43 18.88
CA SER A 42 17.03 -28.54 18.22
C SER A 42 15.65 -28.12 17.70
N PRO A 43 15.03 -28.88 16.76
CA PRO A 43 13.66 -28.61 16.31
C PRO A 43 12.64 -28.55 17.47
N ALA A 44 12.83 -29.39 18.50
CA ALA A 44 11.96 -29.42 19.67
C ALA A 44 12.15 -28.20 20.57
N ALA A 45 13.36 -27.63 20.64
CA ALA A 45 13.61 -26.41 21.40
C ALA A 45 12.93 -25.20 20.75
N PHE A 46 13.04 -25.09 19.41
CA PHE A 46 12.31 -24.09 18.64
C PHE A 46 10.79 -24.22 18.82
N GLU A 47 10.25 -25.42 18.61
CA GLU A 47 8.81 -25.67 18.79
C GLU A 47 8.34 -25.31 20.21
N ALA A 48 9.09 -25.72 21.23
CA ALA A 48 8.76 -25.43 22.63
C ALA A 48 8.77 -23.92 22.93
N ALA A 49 9.72 -23.17 22.38
CA ALA A 49 9.80 -21.72 22.59
C ALA A 49 8.62 -20.97 21.94
N ILE A 50 8.31 -21.28 20.67
CA ILE A 50 7.16 -20.68 19.98
C ILE A 50 5.85 -21.06 20.68
N ARG A 51 5.67 -22.33 21.05
CA ARG A 51 4.49 -22.78 21.79
C ARG A 51 4.38 -22.14 23.16
N ALA A 52 5.47 -21.92 23.88
CA ALA A 52 5.42 -21.23 25.15
C ALA A 52 4.87 -19.81 25.01
N THR A 53 5.23 -19.08 23.94
CA THR A 53 4.62 -17.78 23.62
C THR A 53 3.12 -17.92 23.34
N VAL A 54 2.71 -18.89 22.52
CA VAL A 54 1.29 -19.13 22.21
C VAL A 54 0.49 -19.49 23.47
N GLU A 55 0.99 -20.39 24.31
CA GLU A 55 0.34 -20.85 25.53
C GLU A 55 0.20 -19.74 26.57
N ALA A 56 1.22 -18.90 26.73
CA ALA A 56 1.23 -17.81 27.69
C ALA A 56 0.36 -16.64 27.24
N ASP A 57 0.49 -16.22 25.97
CA ASP A 57 0.00 -14.92 25.53
C ASP A 57 -1.19 -14.99 24.57
N VAL A 58 -1.43 -16.13 23.90
CA VAL A 58 -2.50 -16.27 22.91
C VAL A 58 -3.63 -17.16 23.40
N ALA A 59 -3.32 -18.37 23.85
CA ALA A 59 -4.29 -19.39 24.25
C ALA A 59 -5.34 -18.89 25.28
N PRO A 60 -4.99 -18.07 26.29
CA PRO A 60 -5.96 -17.52 27.24
C PRO A 60 -6.97 -16.56 26.61
N HIS A 61 -6.65 -16.05 25.43
CA HIS A 61 -7.40 -15.02 24.71
C HIS A 61 -8.00 -15.52 23.40
N LEU A 62 -7.94 -16.82 23.09
CA LEU A 62 -8.60 -17.36 21.91
C LEU A 62 -10.12 -17.17 22.01
N ALA A 63 -10.70 -16.63 20.94
CA ALA A 63 -12.14 -16.54 20.81
C ALA A 63 -12.74 -17.91 20.49
N THR A 64 -13.92 -18.19 21.04
CA THR A 64 -14.63 -19.48 20.87
C THR A 64 -15.79 -19.41 19.88
N ASP A 65 -16.18 -18.20 19.49
CA ASP A 65 -17.34 -17.89 18.65
C ASP A 65 -16.97 -17.34 17.26
N ARG A 66 -15.67 -17.18 16.98
CA ARG A 66 -15.14 -16.62 15.72
C ARG A 66 -13.75 -17.18 15.40
N PRO A 67 -13.29 -17.12 14.13
CA PRO A 67 -11.93 -17.52 13.76
C PRO A 67 -10.87 -16.68 14.47
N ASN A 68 -9.72 -17.30 14.76
CA ASN A 68 -8.53 -16.64 15.27
C ASN A 68 -7.42 -16.73 14.23
N VAL A 69 -6.71 -15.64 13.99
CA VAL A 69 -5.55 -15.57 13.09
C VAL A 69 -4.34 -15.10 13.88
N LEU A 70 -3.30 -15.92 13.95
CA LEU A 70 -2.03 -15.60 14.59
C LEU A 70 -1.03 -15.15 13.53
N VAL A 71 -0.54 -13.93 13.64
CA VAL A 71 0.55 -13.42 12.79
C VAL A 71 1.81 -13.35 13.62
N PHE A 72 2.87 -14.00 13.14
CA PHE A 72 4.21 -13.98 13.73
C PHE A 72 5.13 -13.00 13.00
N PRO A 73 6.22 -12.55 13.62
CA PRO A 73 7.18 -11.63 13.01
C PRO A 73 7.70 -12.13 11.66
N GLU A 74 8.20 -11.18 10.87
CA GLU A 74 9.06 -11.49 9.72
C GLU A 74 10.23 -12.34 10.19
N SER A 75 10.69 -13.26 9.35
CA SER A 75 11.85 -14.08 9.65
C SER A 75 11.75 -14.84 10.99
N VAL A 76 10.54 -15.19 11.48
CA VAL A 76 10.35 -15.87 12.78
C VAL A 76 11.22 -17.13 12.94
N ALA A 77 11.57 -17.74 11.81
CA ALA A 77 12.41 -18.93 11.68
C ALA A 77 13.93 -18.68 11.67
N PHE A 78 14.40 -17.44 11.69
CA PHE A 78 15.82 -17.12 11.45
C PHE A 78 16.82 -17.84 12.37
N PRO A 79 16.52 -18.08 13.68
CA PRO A 79 17.41 -18.90 14.52
C PRO A 79 17.68 -20.30 13.96
N LEU A 80 16.73 -20.89 13.20
CA LEU A 80 16.88 -22.23 12.61
C LEU A 80 17.99 -22.32 11.56
N VAL A 81 18.54 -21.20 11.08
CA VAL A 81 19.77 -21.22 10.26
C VAL A 81 20.91 -21.91 11.01
N PHE A 82 20.94 -21.77 12.33
CA PHE A 82 21.95 -22.35 13.21
C PHE A 82 21.45 -23.60 13.94
N LEU A 83 20.58 -24.40 13.32
CA LEU A 83 19.97 -25.55 13.96
C LEU A 83 20.99 -26.64 14.36
N GLY A 84 20.81 -27.18 15.57
CA GLY A 84 21.40 -28.45 16.00
C GLY A 84 22.93 -28.44 16.17
N PRO A 85 23.62 -29.60 16.17
CA PRO A 85 25.07 -29.66 16.31
C PRO A 85 25.83 -28.98 15.18
N ARG A 86 25.28 -28.91 13.95
CA ARG A 86 25.89 -28.16 12.83
C ARG A 86 26.03 -26.67 13.17
N GLY A 87 25.02 -26.07 13.81
CA GLY A 87 25.08 -24.67 14.22
C GLY A 87 25.86 -24.42 15.51
N ALA A 88 26.39 -25.43 16.20
CA ALA A 88 26.94 -25.25 17.55
C ALA A 88 28.14 -24.28 17.60
N ALA A 89 29.04 -24.36 16.62
CA ALA A 89 30.16 -23.43 16.51
C ALA A 89 29.70 -22.00 16.18
N ALA A 90 28.66 -21.86 15.36
CA ALA A 90 28.07 -20.58 14.99
C ALA A 90 27.37 -19.90 16.18
N ARG A 91 26.58 -20.65 16.96
CA ARG A 91 25.91 -20.12 18.18
C ARG A 91 26.88 -19.68 19.28
N ALA A 92 28.15 -20.09 19.21
CA ALA A 92 29.19 -19.71 20.16
C ALA A 92 29.93 -18.42 19.76
N GLN A 93 29.61 -17.81 18.63
CA GLN A 93 30.21 -16.55 18.19
C GLN A 93 29.53 -15.34 18.84
N ASP A 94 30.20 -14.18 18.81
CA ASP A 94 29.70 -12.95 19.41
C ASP A 94 28.90 -12.10 18.41
N THR A 95 29.19 -12.23 17.11
CA THR A 95 28.52 -11.46 16.04
C THR A 95 27.81 -12.37 15.03
N ALA A 96 26.76 -11.84 14.39
CA ALA A 96 26.01 -12.57 13.37
C ALA A 96 26.92 -12.93 12.17
N LEU A 97 27.80 -12.02 11.76
CA LEU A 97 28.74 -12.25 10.66
C LEU A 97 29.71 -13.41 10.96
N GLU A 98 30.26 -13.46 12.17
CA GLU A 98 31.11 -14.57 12.62
C GLU A 98 30.32 -15.87 12.69
N ALA A 99 29.08 -15.84 13.16
CA ALA A 99 28.21 -17.01 13.23
C ALA A 99 27.93 -17.61 11.83
N PHE A 100 27.56 -16.78 10.86
CA PHE A 100 27.40 -17.21 9.47
C PHE A 100 28.71 -17.77 8.90
N THR A 101 29.85 -17.13 9.19
CA THR A 101 31.16 -17.60 8.74
C THR A 101 31.51 -18.97 9.34
N ALA A 102 31.21 -19.18 10.62
CA ALA A 102 31.46 -20.44 11.32
C ALA A 102 30.59 -21.61 10.81
N LEU A 103 29.47 -21.31 10.14
CA LEU A 103 28.58 -22.31 9.55
C LEU A 103 29.08 -22.84 8.20
N VAL A 104 29.84 -22.04 7.44
CA VAL A 104 30.31 -22.39 6.09
C VAL A 104 30.97 -23.78 5.98
N PRO A 105 31.88 -24.20 6.88
CA PRO A 105 32.49 -25.53 6.81
C PRO A 105 31.50 -26.68 6.99
N GLU A 106 30.44 -26.46 7.77
CA GLU A 106 29.43 -27.48 8.14
C GLU A 106 28.42 -27.74 7.02
N VAL A 107 28.34 -26.83 6.05
CA VAL A 107 27.36 -26.87 4.94
C VAL A 107 28.00 -27.02 3.57
N VAL A 108 29.30 -27.32 3.50
CA VAL A 108 30.07 -27.30 2.24
C VAL A 108 29.57 -28.27 1.17
N ASP A 109 29.12 -29.47 1.55
CA ASP A 109 28.61 -30.45 0.59
C ASP A 109 27.29 -29.99 -0.05
N ALA A 110 26.39 -29.45 0.76
CA ALA A 110 25.13 -28.88 0.29
C ALA A 110 25.36 -27.59 -0.54
N ALA A 111 26.28 -26.73 -0.11
CA ALA A 111 26.67 -25.54 -0.87
C ALA A 111 27.26 -25.93 -2.24
N ASN A 112 28.12 -26.95 -2.29
CA ASN A 112 28.68 -27.49 -3.53
C ASN A 112 27.60 -28.12 -4.43
N TYR A 113 26.60 -28.78 -3.85
CA TYR A 113 25.47 -29.31 -4.60
C TYR A 113 24.74 -28.20 -5.36
N TYR A 114 24.40 -27.09 -4.69
CA TYR A 114 23.71 -25.95 -5.29
C TYR A 114 24.59 -25.15 -6.24
N ALA A 115 25.90 -25.02 -5.95
CA ALA A 115 26.84 -24.31 -6.81
C ALA A 115 26.94 -24.86 -8.24
N ARG A 116 26.38 -26.06 -8.51
CA ARG A 116 26.28 -26.64 -9.85
C ARG A 116 25.25 -25.94 -10.75
N PHE A 117 24.26 -25.26 -10.18
CA PHE A 117 23.16 -24.63 -10.93
C PHE A 117 22.64 -23.30 -10.34
N ALA A 118 23.07 -22.93 -9.14
CA ALA A 118 22.83 -21.65 -8.50
C ALA A 118 24.16 -20.91 -8.31
N THR A 119 24.13 -19.58 -8.41
CA THR A 119 25.25 -18.69 -8.11
C THR A 119 24.85 -17.74 -7.00
N GLY A 120 25.79 -17.42 -6.11
CA GLY A 120 25.59 -16.37 -5.11
C GLY A 120 26.71 -16.31 -4.07
N ALA A 121 26.64 -15.31 -3.21
CA ALA A 121 27.50 -15.14 -2.05
C ALA A 121 27.32 -16.27 -1.03
N ALA A 122 28.22 -16.29 -0.04
CA ALA A 122 28.21 -17.29 1.02
C ALA A 122 26.88 -17.30 1.80
N GLY A 123 26.24 -16.14 2.00
CA GLY A 123 24.93 -16.02 2.66
C GLY A 123 23.85 -16.86 1.98
N LYS A 124 23.56 -16.59 0.69
CA LYS A 124 22.60 -17.34 -0.12
C LYS A 124 22.89 -18.85 -0.13
N LEU A 125 24.13 -19.24 -0.40
CA LEU A 125 24.50 -20.66 -0.45
C LEU A 125 24.34 -21.35 0.91
N THR A 126 24.59 -20.64 2.01
CA THR A 126 24.38 -21.14 3.36
C THR A 126 22.89 -21.36 3.63
N LEU A 127 22.03 -20.39 3.32
CA LEU A 127 20.57 -20.51 3.48
C LEU A 127 19.98 -21.65 2.65
N LEU A 128 20.43 -21.80 1.39
CA LEU A 128 20.07 -22.96 0.56
C LEU A 128 20.49 -24.28 1.21
N ALA A 129 21.68 -24.32 1.81
CA ALA A 129 22.25 -25.54 2.37
C ALA A 129 21.58 -26.01 3.67
N VAL A 130 21.03 -25.09 4.48
CA VAL A 130 20.31 -25.44 5.73
C VAL A 130 18.81 -25.66 5.54
N THR A 131 18.31 -25.50 4.31
CA THR A 131 16.88 -25.51 3.96
C THR A 131 16.12 -26.75 4.47
N ASP A 132 16.65 -27.98 4.38
CA ASP A 132 15.90 -29.19 4.79
C ASP A 132 15.56 -29.19 6.28
N GLY A 133 16.55 -28.88 7.14
CA GLY A 133 16.35 -28.81 8.59
C GLY A 133 15.43 -27.65 8.99
N MET A 134 15.67 -26.46 8.42
CA MET A 134 14.86 -25.27 8.67
C MET A 134 13.39 -25.49 8.32
N TRP A 135 13.09 -25.95 7.09
CA TRP A 135 11.70 -26.15 6.66
C TRP A 135 10.98 -27.22 7.46
N ARG A 136 11.66 -28.30 7.87
CA ARG A 136 11.03 -29.34 8.69
C ARG A 136 10.69 -28.83 10.08
N ALA A 137 11.60 -28.13 10.74
CA ALA A 137 11.36 -27.56 12.06
C ALA A 137 10.27 -26.48 12.01
N PHE A 138 10.33 -25.59 11.01
CA PHE A 138 9.35 -24.53 10.78
C PHE A 138 7.95 -25.09 10.50
N ASP A 139 7.82 -25.95 9.48
CA ASP A 139 6.53 -26.49 9.03
C ASP A 139 5.88 -27.33 10.14
N ALA A 140 6.65 -28.17 10.84
CA ALA A 140 6.13 -28.97 11.95
C ALA A 140 5.61 -28.09 13.10
N THR A 141 6.33 -27.01 13.44
CA THR A 141 5.97 -26.10 14.53
C THR A 141 4.68 -25.36 14.22
N PHE A 142 4.62 -24.65 13.08
CA PHE A 142 3.49 -23.78 12.77
C PHE A 142 2.26 -24.55 12.28
N SER A 143 2.43 -25.65 11.54
CA SER A 143 1.35 -26.61 11.24
C SER A 143 0.77 -27.23 12.52
N GLY A 144 1.64 -27.61 13.46
CA GLY A 144 1.26 -28.14 14.76
C GLY A 144 0.46 -27.15 15.59
N ILE A 145 0.91 -25.89 15.70
CA ILE A 145 0.18 -24.83 16.40
C ILE A 145 -1.20 -24.59 15.74
N ALA A 146 -1.24 -24.44 14.42
CA ALA A 146 -2.50 -24.20 13.72
C ALA A 146 -3.54 -25.32 13.99
N ARG A 147 -3.10 -26.58 13.90
CA ARG A 147 -3.92 -27.76 14.17
C ARG A 147 -4.33 -27.91 15.64
N ASP A 148 -3.38 -27.74 16.56
CA ASP A 148 -3.60 -28.06 17.97
C ASP A 148 -4.48 -27.00 18.67
N TYR A 149 -4.43 -25.75 18.22
CA TYR A 149 -5.27 -24.65 18.73
C TYR A 149 -6.48 -24.35 17.84
N GLY A 150 -6.58 -24.95 16.65
CA GLY A 150 -7.68 -24.71 15.71
C GLY A 150 -7.71 -23.28 15.17
N VAL A 151 -6.53 -22.74 14.82
CA VAL A 151 -6.34 -21.34 14.42
C VAL A 151 -5.69 -21.24 13.04
N TYR A 152 -5.87 -20.10 12.38
CA TYR A 152 -5.04 -19.76 11.22
C TYR A 152 -3.70 -19.20 11.71
N VAL A 153 -2.61 -19.54 11.02
CA VAL A 153 -1.26 -19.07 11.35
C VAL A 153 -0.59 -18.48 10.12
N VAL A 154 0.07 -17.34 10.30
CA VAL A 154 0.91 -16.68 9.30
C VAL A 154 2.29 -16.47 9.92
N ALA A 155 3.33 -17.00 9.29
CA ALA A 155 4.70 -16.96 9.84
C ALA A 155 5.74 -16.69 8.76
N GLY A 156 6.76 -15.89 9.12
CA GLY A 156 7.87 -15.52 8.24
C GLY A 156 9.02 -16.54 8.21
N ILE A 157 9.62 -16.77 7.04
CA ILE A 157 10.84 -17.59 6.88
C ILE A 157 11.74 -17.03 5.77
N ASP A 158 13.04 -17.07 5.97
CA ASP A 158 14.06 -16.78 4.95
C ASP A 158 14.58 -18.09 4.36
N ALA A 159 13.93 -18.58 3.31
CA ALA A 159 14.27 -19.85 2.68
C ALA A 159 13.89 -19.86 1.20
N GLY A 160 14.36 -20.86 0.46
CA GLY A 160 13.92 -21.12 -0.90
C GLY A 160 12.58 -21.85 -0.96
N ASP A 161 11.93 -21.81 -2.11
CA ASP A 161 10.72 -22.57 -2.38
C ASP A 161 11.07 -24.06 -2.51
N VAL A 162 10.53 -24.88 -1.60
CA VAL A 162 10.94 -26.27 -1.47
C VAL A 162 10.06 -27.24 -2.23
N ALA A 163 10.70 -28.24 -2.83
CA ALA A 163 10.07 -29.48 -3.25
C ALA A 163 10.69 -30.65 -2.51
N LEU A 164 9.93 -31.73 -2.32
CA LEU A 164 10.47 -32.98 -1.77
C LEU A 164 11.11 -33.79 -2.90
N THR A 165 12.35 -34.26 -2.71
CA THR A 165 13.03 -35.18 -3.64
C THR A 165 13.51 -36.43 -2.93
N ARG A 166 13.61 -37.52 -3.70
CA ARG A 166 14.18 -38.82 -3.28
C ARG A 166 15.41 -39.20 -4.11
N ASP A 167 15.94 -38.25 -4.89
CA ASP A 167 17.17 -38.46 -5.63
C ASP A 167 18.32 -38.77 -4.65
N PRO A 168 19.02 -39.90 -4.78
CA PRO A 168 20.03 -40.31 -3.82
C PRO A 168 21.20 -39.31 -3.67
N GLU A 169 21.57 -38.59 -4.74
CA GLU A 169 22.63 -37.59 -4.67
C GLU A 169 22.15 -36.36 -3.89
N ALA A 170 20.95 -35.86 -4.20
CA ALA A 170 20.32 -34.77 -3.46
C ALA A 170 20.15 -35.11 -1.98
N VAL A 171 19.66 -36.32 -1.67
CA VAL A 171 19.48 -36.78 -0.28
C VAL A 171 20.83 -36.85 0.44
N ALA A 172 21.87 -37.39 -0.20
CA ALA A 172 23.20 -37.47 0.42
C ALA A 172 23.82 -36.09 0.70
N ALA A 173 23.58 -35.10 -0.17
CA ALA A 173 24.16 -33.77 -0.04
C ALA A 173 23.34 -32.81 0.83
N LEU A 174 22.00 -32.86 0.75
CA LEU A 174 21.12 -31.82 1.28
C LEU A 174 20.32 -32.22 2.52
N ALA A 175 20.16 -33.52 2.79
CA ALA A 175 19.37 -33.94 3.93
C ALA A 175 20.00 -33.42 5.24
N ASP A 176 19.13 -33.02 6.16
CA ASP A 176 19.55 -32.73 7.52
C ASP A 176 20.26 -33.98 8.12
N PRO A 177 21.53 -33.88 8.51
CA PRO A 177 22.37 -35.02 8.92
C PRO A 177 21.93 -35.60 10.26
N GLU A 178 21.12 -34.88 11.03
CA GLU A 178 20.54 -35.38 12.26
C GLU A 178 19.43 -36.38 12.01
N ARG A 179 18.90 -36.43 10.78
CA ARG A 179 17.91 -37.42 10.38
C ARG A 179 18.59 -38.78 10.21
N ALA A 180 18.11 -39.77 10.96
CA ALA A 180 18.55 -41.15 10.79
C ALA A 180 18.01 -41.74 9.47
N ASP A 181 18.91 -42.21 8.59
CA ASP A 181 18.59 -42.83 7.29
C ASP A 181 17.59 -42.03 6.43
N PRO A 182 17.92 -40.78 6.03
CA PRO A 182 16.99 -39.94 5.28
C PRO A 182 16.67 -40.59 3.93
N ARG A 183 15.38 -40.73 3.62
CA ARG A 183 14.87 -41.27 2.35
C ARG A 183 14.47 -40.19 1.35
N ASP A 184 14.39 -38.96 1.83
CA ASP A 184 14.02 -37.77 1.09
C ASP A 184 14.69 -36.55 1.70
N THR A 185 14.70 -35.45 0.96
CA THR A 185 15.16 -34.14 1.42
C THR A 185 14.32 -33.06 0.74
N TYR A 186 14.14 -31.93 1.41
CA TYR A 186 13.74 -30.71 0.75
C TYR A 186 14.92 -30.18 -0.08
N TRP A 187 14.61 -29.78 -1.31
CA TRP A 187 15.55 -29.08 -2.17
C TRP A 187 14.85 -27.89 -2.81
N VAL A 188 15.64 -26.90 -3.23
CA VAL A 188 15.17 -25.65 -3.82
C VAL A 188 15.38 -25.70 -5.34
N PRO A 189 14.33 -25.91 -6.16
CA PRO A 189 14.49 -26.18 -7.59
C PRO A 189 15.04 -25.00 -8.40
N ASP A 190 14.71 -23.77 -8.03
CA ASP A 190 15.15 -22.56 -8.71
C ASP A 190 16.50 -22.02 -8.19
N GLY A 191 16.98 -22.57 -7.06
CA GLY A 191 18.21 -22.14 -6.42
C GLY A 191 18.14 -20.73 -5.81
N GLU A 192 16.94 -20.21 -5.55
CA GLU A 192 16.72 -18.87 -4.99
C GLU A 192 16.23 -18.92 -3.55
N VAL A 193 16.55 -17.90 -2.78
CA VAL A 193 16.10 -17.74 -1.39
C VAL A 193 15.26 -16.48 -1.31
N TYR A 194 14.14 -16.56 -0.61
CA TYR A 194 13.18 -15.48 -0.46
C TYR A 194 12.94 -15.23 1.02
N ASN A 195 12.61 -14.00 1.37
CA ASN A 195 11.88 -13.72 2.60
C ASN A 195 10.39 -13.91 2.31
N GLN A 196 9.72 -14.80 3.03
CA GLN A 196 8.38 -15.27 2.69
C GLN A 196 7.46 -15.38 3.90
N ALA A 197 6.17 -15.14 3.66
CA ALA A 197 5.09 -15.43 4.59
C ALA A 197 4.39 -16.73 4.19
N VAL A 198 4.21 -17.64 5.15
CA VAL A 198 3.58 -18.95 4.95
C VAL A 198 2.30 -19.04 5.78
N PHE A 199 1.22 -19.50 5.14
CA PHE A 199 -0.12 -19.56 5.72
C PHE A 199 -0.55 -21.00 6.01
N TYR A 200 -1.04 -21.24 7.22
CA TYR A 200 -1.59 -22.52 7.67
C TYR A 200 -3.04 -22.39 8.10
N ASP A 201 -3.86 -23.36 7.70
CA ASP A 201 -5.27 -23.44 8.12
C ASP A 201 -5.41 -24.18 9.46
N PRO A 202 -6.60 -24.16 10.10
CA PRO A 202 -6.85 -24.85 11.37
C PRO A 202 -6.66 -26.38 11.35
N THR A 203 -6.44 -27.00 10.18
CA THR A 203 -6.09 -28.42 10.08
C THR A 203 -4.57 -28.65 10.13
N GLY A 204 -3.79 -27.57 10.06
CA GLY A 204 -2.34 -27.58 9.93
C GLY A 204 -1.87 -27.63 8.46
N ALA A 205 -2.77 -27.53 7.48
CA ALA A 205 -2.38 -27.57 6.09
C ALA A 205 -1.88 -26.19 5.63
N ARG A 206 -0.75 -26.17 4.93
CA ARG A 206 -0.30 -24.98 4.21
C ARG A 206 -1.23 -24.72 3.03
N PHE A 207 -1.76 -23.50 2.91
CA PHE A 207 -2.69 -23.15 1.83
C PHE A 207 -2.28 -21.93 1.00
N ALA A 208 -1.35 -21.11 1.49
CA ALA A 208 -0.80 -19.98 0.73
C ALA A 208 0.64 -19.66 1.15
N GLN A 209 1.34 -18.98 0.25
CA GLN A 209 2.71 -18.50 0.46
C GLN A 209 2.91 -17.23 -0.39
N THR A 210 3.58 -16.21 0.16
CA THR A 210 3.91 -14.97 -0.54
C THR A 210 5.36 -14.57 -0.30
N HIS A 211 5.98 -13.89 -1.26
CA HIS A 211 7.37 -13.43 -1.19
C HIS A 211 7.43 -11.92 -0.97
N LYS A 212 8.36 -11.45 -0.14
CA LYS A 212 8.68 -10.04 0.06
C LYS A 212 9.14 -9.43 -1.25
N ALA A 213 8.54 -8.34 -1.68
CA ALA A 213 8.85 -7.72 -2.97
C ALA A 213 9.99 -6.71 -2.85
N TYR A 214 10.03 -5.94 -1.76
CA TYR A 214 10.97 -4.85 -1.56
C TYR A 214 11.97 -5.20 -0.47
N LEU A 215 13.19 -5.57 -0.88
CA LEU A 215 14.23 -6.02 0.03
C LEU A 215 14.99 -4.86 0.68
N VAL A 216 15.47 -5.03 1.91
CA VAL A 216 16.48 -4.15 2.52
C VAL A 216 17.89 -4.53 2.06
N ASP A 217 18.88 -3.65 2.27
CA ASP A 217 20.24 -3.85 1.75
C ASP A 217 20.89 -5.13 2.30
N LEU A 218 20.68 -5.43 3.59
CA LEU A 218 21.11 -6.70 4.21
C LEU A 218 20.55 -7.92 3.44
N GLU A 219 19.28 -7.89 3.05
CA GLU A 219 18.64 -8.98 2.33
C GLU A 219 19.17 -9.08 0.90
N ALA A 220 19.27 -7.96 0.18
CA ALA A 220 19.64 -7.94 -1.23
C ALA A 220 21.14 -8.14 -1.51
N ASP A 221 22.00 -7.61 -0.63
CA ASP A 221 23.45 -7.55 -0.86
C ASP A 221 24.22 -8.59 -0.04
N ASP A 222 23.92 -8.75 1.25
CA ASP A 222 24.66 -9.67 2.13
C ASP A 222 24.12 -11.11 2.06
N LEU A 223 22.79 -11.26 2.13
CA LEU A 223 22.12 -12.56 2.01
C LEU A 223 21.82 -12.95 0.56
N GLU A 224 21.86 -11.99 -0.37
CA GLU A 224 21.48 -12.15 -1.77
C GLU A 224 20.12 -12.84 -1.96
N LEU A 225 19.14 -12.46 -1.15
CA LEU A 225 17.76 -12.88 -1.33
C LEU A 225 17.21 -12.34 -2.64
N ARG A 226 16.24 -13.07 -3.20
CA ARG A 226 15.49 -12.65 -4.37
C ARG A 226 14.19 -11.99 -3.93
N GLY A 227 13.95 -10.78 -4.41
CA GLY A 227 12.65 -10.11 -4.25
C GLY A 227 11.57 -10.82 -5.05
N GLY A 228 10.40 -10.98 -4.45
CA GLY A 228 9.17 -11.33 -5.14
C GLY A 228 8.78 -10.25 -6.15
N TRP A 229 7.89 -10.60 -7.09
CA TRP A 229 7.34 -9.60 -7.99
C TRP A 229 6.30 -8.76 -7.24
N PRO A 230 6.37 -7.42 -7.27
CA PRO A 230 5.32 -6.57 -6.71
C PRO A 230 3.91 -6.93 -7.19
N ASP A 231 3.80 -7.48 -8.40
CA ASP A 231 2.55 -7.88 -9.03
C ASP A 231 1.98 -9.19 -8.49
N ALA A 232 2.79 -9.97 -7.79
CA ALA A 232 2.37 -11.16 -7.06
C ALA A 232 1.77 -10.80 -5.69
N LEU A 233 1.99 -9.59 -5.18
CA LEU A 233 1.34 -9.13 -3.95
C LEU A 233 -0.17 -9.02 -4.19
N GLY A 234 -0.93 -9.76 -3.40
CA GLY A 234 -2.38 -9.82 -3.52
C GLY A 234 -3.02 -10.38 -2.26
N PRO A 235 -4.35 -10.19 -2.11
CA PRO A 235 -5.05 -10.68 -0.93
C PRO A 235 -5.11 -12.20 -0.90
N VAL A 236 -4.75 -12.77 0.25
CA VAL A 236 -4.94 -14.17 0.60
C VAL A 236 -6.25 -14.30 1.37
N ASP A 237 -7.14 -15.21 0.94
CA ASP A 237 -8.38 -15.48 1.66
C ASP A 237 -8.10 -16.37 2.88
N VAL A 238 -8.34 -15.83 4.07
CA VAL A 238 -8.18 -16.51 5.36
C VAL A 238 -9.57 -16.71 5.97
N GLY A 239 -10.08 -17.92 5.83
CA GLY A 239 -11.35 -18.36 6.43
C GLY A 239 -12.61 -17.74 5.83
N GLY A 240 -12.56 -17.20 4.61
CA GLY A 240 -13.71 -16.63 3.91
C GLY A 240 -14.15 -15.25 4.41
N LEU A 241 -13.38 -14.63 5.30
CA LEU A 241 -13.68 -13.33 5.93
C LEU A 241 -12.54 -12.33 5.77
N VAL A 242 -11.31 -12.78 6.07
CA VAL A 242 -10.13 -11.93 6.01
C VAL A 242 -9.51 -12.05 4.63
N ARG A 243 -9.48 -10.94 3.90
CA ARG A 243 -8.75 -10.77 2.65
C ARG A 243 -7.39 -10.15 3.02
N ALA A 244 -6.49 -11.00 3.50
CA ALA A 244 -5.21 -10.59 4.08
C ALA A 244 -4.23 -10.10 3.00
N ALA A 245 -3.71 -8.89 3.14
CA ALA A 245 -2.54 -8.41 2.43
C ALA A 245 -1.29 -8.70 3.27
N PRO A 246 -0.53 -9.78 2.98
CA PRO A 246 0.78 -9.98 3.62
C PRO A 246 1.75 -8.93 3.12
N MET A 247 2.22 -8.09 4.03
CA MET A 247 3.24 -7.08 3.77
C MET A 247 4.43 -7.38 4.66
N ILE A 248 5.52 -7.85 4.08
CA ILE A 248 6.69 -8.27 4.84
C ILE A 248 7.61 -7.06 4.99
N SER A 249 7.70 -6.54 6.19
CA SER A 249 8.40 -5.32 6.56
C SER A 249 8.26 -4.27 5.46
N ARG A 250 9.36 -3.88 4.81
CA ARG A 250 9.44 -2.81 3.81
C ARG A 250 8.30 -2.77 2.78
N ASP A 251 7.68 -3.90 2.40
CA ASP A 251 6.48 -3.91 1.55
C ASP A 251 5.35 -3.00 2.10
N ALA A 252 5.18 -2.95 3.43
CA ALA A 252 4.15 -2.17 4.13
C ALA A 252 4.35 -0.64 4.05
N TRP A 253 5.45 -0.18 3.48
CA TRP A 253 5.75 1.24 3.25
C TRP A 253 5.59 1.66 1.80
N MET A 254 5.52 0.70 0.87
CA MET A 254 5.61 0.98 -0.54
C MET A 254 4.24 1.41 -1.07
N PRO A 255 4.06 2.67 -1.53
CA PRO A 255 2.74 3.17 -1.92
C PRO A 255 2.12 2.32 -3.05
N ASP A 256 2.94 1.89 -4.00
CA ASP A 256 2.52 1.07 -5.13
C ASP A 256 2.06 -0.34 -4.71
N ALA A 257 2.67 -0.93 -3.68
CA ALA A 257 2.24 -2.22 -3.14
C ALA A 257 0.89 -2.09 -2.39
N LEU A 258 0.78 -1.10 -1.50
CA LEU A 258 -0.41 -0.85 -0.70
C LEU A 258 -1.64 -0.54 -1.57
N GLU A 259 -1.48 0.31 -2.57
CA GLU A 259 -2.57 0.65 -3.49
C GLU A 259 -3.02 -0.56 -4.33
N ARG A 260 -2.08 -1.39 -4.82
CA ARG A 260 -2.45 -2.59 -5.60
C ARG A 260 -3.22 -3.60 -4.77
N VAL A 261 -2.80 -3.89 -3.54
CA VAL A 261 -3.54 -4.86 -2.71
C VAL A 261 -4.92 -4.34 -2.31
N ALA A 262 -5.06 -3.04 -2.05
CA ALA A 262 -6.34 -2.40 -1.78
C ALA A 262 -7.28 -2.52 -2.99
N LEU A 263 -6.78 -2.18 -4.19
CA LEU A 263 -7.54 -2.32 -5.45
C LEU A 263 -7.91 -3.78 -5.76
N ARG A 264 -7.08 -4.75 -5.35
CA ARG A 264 -7.37 -6.19 -5.48
C ARG A 264 -8.33 -6.71 -4.38
N GLY A 265 -8.79 -5.84 -3.48
CA GLY A 265 -9.81 -6.15 -2.47
C GLY A 265 -9.25 -6.79 -1.19
N ALA A 266 -8.05 -6.41 -0.77
CA ALA A 266 -7.59 -6.67 0.59
C ALA A 266 -8.36 -5.80 1.59
N ASN A 267 -8.65 -6.35 2.78
CA ASN A 267 -9.34 -5.65 3.86
C ASN A 267 -8.58 -5.63 5.19
N VAL A 268 -7.52 -6.44 5.30
CA VAL A 268 -6.65 -6.49 6.48
C VAL A 268 -5.21 -6.56 6.04
N LEU A 269 -4.35 -5.71 6.59
CA LEU A 269 -2.91 -5.74 6.36
C LEU A 269 -2.23 -6.58 7.45
N LEU A 270 -1.47 -7.60 7.06
CA LEU A 270 -0.64 -8.40 7.96
C LEU A 270 0.81 -7.95 7.77
N GLN A 271 1.29 -7.07 8.65
CA GLN A 271 2.64 -6.50 8.58
C GLN A 271 3.61 -7.37 9.37
N LEU A 272 4.22 -8.36 8.72
CA LEU A 272 5.24 -9.18 9.38
C LEU A 272 6.49 -8.32 9.53
N GLU A 273 6.97 -8.09 10.76
CA GLU A 273 8.01 -7.08 11.00
C GLU A 273 9.18 -7.59 11.85
N ALA A 274 10.41 -7.30 11.39
CA ALA A 274 11.66 -7.54 12.11
C ALA A 274 12.53 -6.27 12.13
N PHE A 275 12.02 -5.20 12.75
CA PHE A 275 12.69 -3.89 12.77
C PHE A 275 13.84 -3.85 13.80
N VAL A 276 15.03 -3.40 13.38
CA VAL A 276 16.23 -3.27 14.22
C VAL A 276 16.41 -1.83 14.71
N GLY A 277 16.86 -1.67 15.96
CA GLY A 277 17.29 -0.37 16.49
C GLY A 277 16.16 0.58 16.88
N TRP A 278 15.06 0.06 17.45
CA TRP A 278 13.84 0.80 17.80
C TRP A 278 14.10 2.04 18.66
N THR A 279 14.89 1.92 19.75
CA THR A 279 15.26 3.07 20.61
C THR A 279 16.72 3.50 20.47
N VAL A 280 17.56 2.62 19.93
CA VAL A 280 19.00 2.85 19.68
C VAL A 280 19.26 2.72 18.18
N ALA A 281 18.65 3.60 17.39
CA ALA A 281 18.87 3.64 15.96
C ALA A 281 20.29 4.16 15.63
N PRO A 282 20.86 3.84 14.45
CA PRO A 282 22.12 4.41 13.98
C PRO A 282 22.11 5.95 14.04
N ASP A 283 23.28 6.54 14.29
CA ASP A 283 23.43 8.00 14.40
C ASP A 283 22.81 8.73 13.20
N GLY A 284 21.87 9.64 13.47
CA GLY A 284 21.19 10.45 12.45
C GLY A 284 19.87 9.87 11.92
N TYR A 285 19.55 8.60 12.19
CA TYR A 285 18.28 7.99 11.83
C TYR A 285 17.10 8.61 12.63
N PRO A 286 15.92 8.85 12.02
CA PRO A 286 14.74 9.33 12.73
C PRO A 286 14.33 8.35 13.83
N TRP A 287 13.57 8.81 14.84
CA TRP A 287 13.06 7.94 15.90
C TRP A 287 12.18 6.85 15.27
N PRO A 288 12.58 5.57 15.25
CA PRO A 288 11.88 4.52 14.49
C PRO A 288 10.37 4.36 14.78
N PRO A 289 9.89 4.52 16.03
CA PRO A 289 8.45 4.57 16.30
C PRO A 289 7.68 5.60 15.46
N ASP A 290 8.29 6.75 15.17
CA ASP A 290 7.72 7.77 14.30
C ASP A 290 7.65 7.29 12.85
N ASN A 291 8.72 6.66 12.35
CA ASN A 291 8.78 6.14 10.99
C ASN A 291 7.73 5.05 10.75
N LEU A 292 7.49 4.20 11.77
CA LEU A 292 6.53 3.10 11.63
C LEU A 292 5.09 3.57 11.44
N LYS A 293 4.73 4.78 11.89
CA LYS A 293 3.40 5.35 11.65
C LYS A 293 3.04 5.39 10.16
N ARG A 294 4.03 5.54 9.28
CA ARG A 294 3.88 5.61 7.82
C ARG A 294 3.56 4.27 7.16
N SER A 295 3.66 3.17 7.90
CA SER A 295 3.42 1.80 7.40
C SER A 295 1.93 1.41 7.50
N GLY A 296 1.62 0.29 8.16
CA GLY A 296 0.26 -0.21 8.34
C GLY A 296 -0.70 0.78 9.01
N TRP A 297 -0.21 1.69 9.87
CA TRP A 297 -1.07 2.71 10.47
C TRP A 297 -1.60 3.70 9.41
N ALA A 298 -0.71 4.33 8.66
CA ALA A 298 -1.10 5.27 7.60
C ALA A 298 -1.89 4.56 6.51
N ALA A 299 -1.58 3.32 6.17
CA ALA A 299 -2.32 2.54 5.19
C ALA A 299 -3.81 2.39 5.57
N VAL A 300 -4.10 2.04 6.83
CA VAL A 300 -5.48 1.90 7.34
C VAL A 300 -6.21 3.25 7.39
N GLN A 301 -5.54 4.31 7.86
CA GLN A 301 -6.20 5.62 7.89
C GLN A 301 -6.43 6.20 6.49
N ARG A 302 -5.52 5.93 5.53
CA ARG A 302 -5.55 6.49 4.17
C ARG A 302 -6.50 5.74 3.23
N LEU A 303 -6.50 4.41 3.26
CA LEU A 303 -7.15 3.57 2.25
C LEU A 303 -8.45 2.96 2.81
N PRO A 304 -9.64 3.36 2.32
CA PRO A 304 -10.93 2.90 2.84
C PRO A 304 -11.15 1.38 2.72
N GLU A 305 -10.39 0.72 1.83
CA GLU A 305 -10.43 -0.74 1.70
C GLU A 305 -9.83 -1.47 2.91
N LEU A 306 -8.79 -0.91 3.54
CA LEU A 306 -8.06 -1.56 4.62
C LEU A 306 -8.68 -1.19 5.97
N ARG A 307 -9.40 -2.12 6.59
CA ARG A 307 -10.13 -1.89 7.84
C ARG A 307 -9.27 -2.06 9.10
N ALA A 308 -8.16 -2.79 8.96
CA ALA A 308 -7.25 -3.04 10.07
C ALA A 308 -5.85 -3.41 9.58
N ALA A 309 -4.88 -3.24 10.47
CA ALA A 309 -3.55 -3.81 10.33
C ALA A 309 -3.11 -4.47 11.63
N VAL A 310 -2.32 -5.54 11.54
CA VAL A 310 -1.61 -6.11 12.68
C VAL A 310 -0.14 -6.26 12.35
N ALA A 311 0.71 -5.90 13.30
CA ALA A 311 2.15 -5.93 13.14
C ALA A 311 2.82 -6.62 14.33
N PRO A 312 3.10 -7.93 14.24
CA PRO A 312 3.97 -8.60 15.21
C PRO A 312 5.41 -8.12 15.08
N MET A 313 6.05 -7.88 16.22
CA MET A 313 7.46 -7.48 16.29
C MET A 313 8.29 -8.51 17.05
N TYR A 314 9.53 -8.67 16.62
CA TYR A 314 10.57 -9.33 17.40
C TYR A 314 11.05 -8.47 18.57
N VAL A 315 11.47 -9.16 19.64
CA VAL A 315 12.36 -8.59 20.64
C VAL A 315 13.47 -9.58 21.00
N GLY A 316 14.63 -9.09 21.44
CA GLY A 316 15.74 -9.96 21.83
C GLY A 316 17.07 -9.55 21.23
N ASN A 317 18.15 -10.15 21.74
CA ASN A 317 19.48 -10.03 21.16
C ASN A 317 19.74 -11.24 20.27
N PHE A 318 20.00 -10.98 18.98
CA PHE A 318 20.50 -11.95 18.03
C PHE A 318 21.96 -11.64 17.75
N PHE A 319 22.86 -12.30 18.49
CA PHE A 319 24.29 -11.94 18.51
C PHE A 319 24.48 -10.46 18.88
N ASP A 320 25.03 -9.66 17.97
CA ASP A 320 25.28 -8.23 18.08
C ASP A 320 24.09 -7.35 17.62
N ILE A 321 23.00 -7.95 17.16
CA ILE A 321 21.80 -7.25 16.66
C ILE A 321 20.72 -7.22 17.75
N GLY A 322 20.23 -6.02 18.08
CA GLY A 322 19.17 -5.79 19.06
C GLY A 322 17.81 -5.52 18.41
N PHE A 323 16.82 -6.35 18.73
CA PHE A 323 15.41 -6.13 18.39
C PHE A 323 14.64 -5.65 19.62
N ASP A 324 13.97 -4.51 19.52
CA ASP A 324 13.28 -3.86 20.65
C ASP A 324 11.95 -3.19 20.27
N GLY A 325 11.34 -3.67 19.18
CA GLY A 325 10.06 -3.20 18.65
C GLY A 325 8.84 -3.54 19.53
N GLN A 326 7.73 -2.85 19.29
CA GLN A 326 6.44 -3.10 19.95
C GLN A 326 5.44 -3.65 18.96
N SER A 327 4.85 -4.84 19.22
CA SER A 327 3.74 -5.34 18.40
C SER A 327 2.51 -4.44 18.54
N PHE A 328 1.71 -4.27 17.49
CA PHE A 328 0.49 -3.46 17.56
C PHE A 328 -0.63 -3.96 16.63
N ALA A 329 -1.82 -3.40 16.85
CA ALA A 329 -2.97 -3.51 15.98
C ALA A 329 -3.55 -2.11 15.71
N VAL A 330 -4.01 -1.90 14.48
CA VAL A 330 -4.57 -0.64 13.98
C VAL A 330 -5.98 -0.89 13.45
N VAL A 331 -6.87 0.09 13.65
CA VAL A 331 -8.21 0.20 13.05
C VAL A 331 -8.46 1.64 12.60
N ASP A 332 -9.59 1.90 11.94
CA ASP A 332 -10.06 3.26 11.67
C ASP A 332 -10.13 4.09 12.96
N GLY A 333 -9.45 5.24 13.01
CA GLY A 333 -9.52 6.15 14.15
C GLY A 333 -10.81 6.96 14.15
N THR A 334 -11.31 7.30 15.34
CA THR A 334 -12.44 8.21 15.51
C THR A 334 -12.12 9.33 16.50
N PRO A 335 -12.81 10.48 16.45
CA PRO A 335 -12.55 11.60 17.37
C PRO A 335 -12.76 11.25 18.86
N ALA A 336 -13.57 10.22 19.15
CA ALA A 336 -13.89 9.78 20.50
C ALA A 336 -12.86 8.77 21.07
N ASP A 337 -11.96 8.24 20.24
CA ASP A 337 -11.02 7.23 20.66
C ASP A 337 -9.94 7.78 21.58
N GLU A 338 -9.45 6.89 22.44
CA GLU A 338 -8.26 7.18 23.24
C GLU A 338 -7.05 7.33 22.31
N ARG A 339 -6.34 8.46 22.45
CA ARG A 339 -5.08 8.67 21.75
C ARG A 339 -3.97 7.86 22.41
N ARG A 340 -3.34 6.96 21.65
CA ARG A 340 -2.24 6.10 22.08
C ARG A 340 -1.01 6.34 21.22
N ALA A 341 0.13 5.82 21.65
CA ALA A 341 1.39 6.02 20.95
C ALA A 341 2.31 4.83 21.20
N LEU A 342 3.16 4.56 20.21
CA LEU A 342 4.38 3.80 20.43
C LEU A 342 5.31 4.62 21.34
N VAL A 343 6.34 3.99 21.90
CA VAL A 343 7.22 4.62 22.89
C VAL A 343 7.83 5.93 22.36
N ALA A 344 7.67 7.04 23.10
CA ALA A 344 8.11 8.39 22.73
C ALA A 344 7.69 8.91 21.35
N GLN A 345 6.47 8.52 20.94
CA GLN A 345 5.75 9.09 19.81
C GLN A 345 4.72 10.12 20.29
N VAL A 346 4.27 11.00 19.40
CA VAL A 346 3.08 11.84 19.63
C VAL A 346 1.82 10.95 19.60
N PRO A 347 0.96 10.98 20.64
CA PRO A 347 -0.26 10.17 20.64
C PRO A 347 -1.24 10.51 19.50
N ASP A 348 -1.81 9.46 18.92
CA ASP A 348 -2.85 9.54 17.90
C ASP A 348 -3.94 8.50 18.11
N VAL A 349 -5.05 8.64 17.39
CA VAL A 349 -6.12 7.62 17.36
C VAL A 349 -5.79 6.54 16.33
N GLY A 350 -6.67 5.52 16.19
CA GLY A 350 -6.49 4.40 15.26
C GLY A 350 -5.60 3.26 15.80
N TRP A 351 -4.84 3.48 16.87
CA TRP A 351 -4.12 2.42 17.57
C TRP A 351 -5.08 1.57 18.44
N ALA A 352 -5.56 0.45 17.92
CA ALA A 352 -6.44 -0.45 18.67
C ALA A 352 -5.72 -1.07 19.89
N ALA A 353 -4.49 -1.51 19.71
CA ALA A 353 -3.66 -2.08 20.76
C ALA A 353 -2.18 -1.88 20.46
N ILE A 354 -1.39 -1.64 21.51
CA ILE A 354 0.07 -1.52 21.42
C ILE A 354 0.68 -2.34 22.55
N ALA A 355 1.62 -3.22 22.23
CA ALA A 355 2.39 -3.96 23.20
C ALA A 355 3.23 -2.97 24.02
N PRO A 356 3.25 -3.07 25.35
CA PRO A 356 4.05 -2.17 26.18
C PRO A 356 5.54 -2.35 25.90
N TRP A 357 6.27 -1.23 25.81
CA TRP A 357 7.73 -1.26 25.78
C TRP A 357 8.31 -1.63 27.15
N VAL A 358 9.62 -1.89 27.21
CA VAL A 358 10.34 -2.36 28.41
C VAL A 358 10.10 -1.43 29.60
N GLU A 359 10.16 -0.13 29.37
CA GLU A 359 9.79 0.89 30.35
C GLU A 359 8.67 1.77 29.81
N PRO A 360 7.77 2.27 30.67
CA PRO A 360 6.75 3.22 30.23
C PRO A 360 7.43 4.53 29.82
N ASP A 361 6.86 5.18 28.82
CA ASP A 361 7.22 6.55 28.49
C ASP A 361 6.94 7.48 29.70
N PRO A 362 7.91 8.31 30.13
CA PRO A 362 7.71 9.24 31.24
C PRO A 362 6.53 10.21 31.07
N GLY A 363 6.14 10.52 29.82
CA GLY A 363 5.01 11.39 29.47
C GLY A 363 5.17 12.86 29.84
N VAL A 364 6.23 13.24 30.57
CA VAL A 364 6.55 14.60 30.98
C VAL A 364 7.87 15.07 30.37
N GLY A 365 7.97 16.36 30.04
CA GLY A 365 9.14 16.94 29.37
C GLY A 365 9.00 17.00 27.85
N SER A 366 10.06 17.47 27.18
CA SER A 366 10.08 17.49 25.71
C SER A 366 10.18 16.07 25.14
N LEU A 367 9.80 15.87 23.87
CA LEU A 367 10.00 14.60 23.18
C LEU A 367 11.49 14.21 23.17
N ASP A 368 12.40 15.17 22.98
CA ASP A 368 13.84 14.91 22.97
C ASP A 368 14.34 14.39 24.32
N ASP A 369 13.89 14.98 25.43
CA ASP A 369 14.26 14.52 26.78
C ASP A 369 13.74 13.10 27.06
N ARG A 370 12.48 12.84 26.69
CA ARG A 370 11.86 11.51 26.81
C ARG A 370 12.63 10.47 26.00
N ARG A 371 12.94 10.77 24.73
CA ARG A 371 13.72 9.90 23.83
C ARG A 371 15.13 9.64 24.34
N ALA A 372 15.80 10.65 24.89
CA ALA A 372 17.12 10.48 25.49
C ALA A 372 17.11 9.51 26.68
N ALA A 373 16.10 9.62 27.56
CA ALA A 373 15.95 8.71 28.69
C ALA A 373 15.68 7.26 28.24
N LEU A 374 14.80 7.07 27.27
CA LEU A 374 14.45 5.75 26.74
C LEU A 374 15.59 5.14 25.93
N ARG A 375 16.38 5.96 25.21
CA ARG A 375 17.59 5.49 24.52
C ARG A 375 18.61 4.93 25.51
N ALA A 376 18.81 5.55 26.67
CA ALA A 376 19.72 5.01 27.69
C ALA A 376 19.25 3.64 28.22
N VAL A 377 17.93 3.41 28.28
CA VAL A 377 17.36 2.09 28.59
C VAL A 377 17.64 1.12 27.44
N GLY A 378 17.41 1.52 26.18
CA GLY A 378 17.74 0.74 24.99
C GLY A 378 19.22 0.30 24.95
N GLU A 379 20.15 1.23 25.21
CA GLU A 379 21.59 0.96 25.25
C GLU A 379 21.95 -0.08 26.33
N ALA A 380 21.23 -0.09 27.46
CA ALA A 380 21.43 -1.08 28.51
C ALA A 380 20.94 -2.49 28.12
N LEU A 381 19.98 -2.60 27.20
CA LEU A 381 19.40 -3.87 26.72
C LEU A 381 20.24 -4.55 25.63
N LEU A 382 21.02 -3.76 24.89
CA LEU A 382 21.90 -4.25 23.82
C LEU A 382 22.93 -5.28 24.33
N PRO A 383 23.52 -6.09 23.44
CA PRO A 383 24.59 -7.02 23.78
C PRO A 383 25.74 -6.33 24.53
N GLY A 384 26.16 -6.91 25.66
CA GLY A 384 27.18 -6.32 26.54
C GLY A 384 26.69 -5.20 27.47
N GLY A 385 25.44 -4.77 27.35
CA GLY A 385 24.81 -3.79 28.24
C GLY A 385 24.51 -4.32 29.65
N SER A 386 24.21 -3.41 30.59
CA SER A 386 23.96 -3.77 32.00
C SER A 386 22.67 -4.59 32.22
N ARG A 387 21.77 -4.59 31.24
CA ARG A 387 20.50 -5.32 31.18
C ARG A 387 20.41 -6.15 29.91
N ALA A 388 21.54 -6.61 29.37
CA ALA A 388 21.60 -7.29 28.09
C ALA A 388 20.53 -8.39 27.97
N GLY A 389 19.65 -8.28 26.98
CA GLY A 389 18.60 -9.25 26.69
C GLY A 389 17.34 -9.12 27.53
N ASP A 390 17.22 -8.19 28.48
CA ASP A 390 16.05 -7.97 29.36
C ASP A 390 14.87 -7.29 28.63
N TYR A 391 14.53 -7.79 27.45
CA TYR A 391 13.44 -7.28 26.63
C TYR A 391 12.08 -7.80 27.11
N ARG A 392 11.04 -7.01 26.81
CA ARG A 392 9.66 -7.34 27.04
C ARG A 392 9.00 -7.73 25.71
N ALA A 393 8.72 -9.02 25.53
CA ALA A 393 7.82 -9.44 24.46
C ALA A 393 6.38 -9.06 24.83
N GLY A 394 5.56 -8.80 23.82
CA GLY A 394 4.15 -8.52 24.00
C GLY A 394 3.34 -8.91 22.78
N THR A 395 2.38 -9.79 23.01
CA THR A 395 1.33 -10.09 22.05
C THR A 395 0.14 -9.17 22.30
N VAL A 396 -0.43 -8.63 21.22
CA VAL A 396 -1.71 -7.90 21.26
C VAL A 396 -2.70 -8.53 20.31
N TRP A 397 -3.98 -8.23 20.51
CA TRP A 397 -5.04 -8.71 19.64
C TRP A 397 -6.15 -7.68 19.49
N VAL A 398 -6.92 -7.83 18.42
CA VAL A 398 -8.11 -7.01 18.13
C VAL A 398 -9.23 -7.90 17.59
N ASP A 399 -10.46 -7.61 17.98
CA ASP A 399 -11.66 -8.18 17.35
C ASP A 399 -12.12 -7.25 16.24
N LEU A 400 -12.35 -7.80 15.05
CA LEU A 400 -12.87 -7.07 13.90
C LEU A 400 -14.22 -7.63 13.49
N ASP A 401 -15.15 -6.75 13.11
CA ASP A 401 -16.41 -7.10 12.45
C ASP A 401 -16.25 -6.82 10.94
N LEU A 402 -15.72 -7.80 10.21
CA LEU A 402 -15.60 -7.86 8.76
C LEU A 402 -16.84 -8.53 8.16
N ARG A 403 -17.97 -7.82 8.12
CA ARG A 403 -19.14 -8.30 7.37
C ARG A 403 -18.82 -8.38 5.88
N ALA A 404 -19.52 -9.26 5.16
CA ALA A 404 -19.33 -9.46 3.72
C ALA A 404 -19.57 -8.19 2.87
N ASP A 405 -20.14 -7.14 3.46
CA ASP A 405 -20.40 -5.82 2.87
C ASP A 405 -19.52 -4.70 3.46
N ASP A 406 -18.48 -5.00 4.25
CA ASP A 406 -17.57 -4.03 4.88
C ASP A 406 -18.30 -2.95 5.70
N ALA A 407 -19.19 -3.38 6.61
CA ALA A 407 -19.95 -2.44 7.43
C ALA A 407 -19.04 -1.48 8.24
N LEU A 408 -19.04 -0.22 7.84
CA LEU A 408 -18.46 0.92 8.56
C LEU A 408 -19.36 1.31 9.75
N PRO A 409 -18.86 2.07 10.74
CA PRO A 409 -19.71 2.62 11.78
C PRO A 409 -20.84 3.48 11.17
N ARG A 410 -22.08 3.06 11.39
CA ARG A 410 -23.24 3.86 10.98
C ARG A 410 -23.46 5.02 11.95
N VAL A 411 -23.60 6.21 11.39
CA VAL A 411 -23.83 7.46 12.09
C VAL A 411 -25.14 8.07 11.57
N ASP A 412 -26.17 8.10 12.42
CA ASP A 412 -27.50 8.60 12.03
C ASP A 412 -27.62 10.13 12.22
N GLY A 413 -28.23 10.81 11.24
CA GLY A 413 -28.78 12.17 11.42
C GLY A 413 -27.78 13.32 11.43
N ILE A 414 -26.62 13.17 10.79
CA ILE A 414 -25.59 14.23 10.71
C ILE A 414 -25.46 14.76 9.28
N ASP A 415 -25.98 15.97 9.09
CA ASP A 415 -25.67 16.88 7.99
C ASP A 415 -25.46 18.26 8.63
N VAL A 416 -24.21 18.58 9.01
CA VAL A 416 -23.88 19.90 9.56
C VAL A 416 -23.75 20.89 8.39
N ASP A 417 -24.34 22.07 8.48
CA ASP A 417 -24.11 23.11 7.48
C ASP A 417 -22.60 23.45 7.47
N PRO A 418 -21.87 23.28 6.34
CA PRO A 418 -20.45 23.61 6.30
C PRO A 418 -20.26 25.10 6.61
N GLU A 419 -19.22 25.43 7.40
CA GLU A 419 -18.79 26.81 7.68
C GLU A 419 -18.64 27.60 6.36
N PRO A 420 -18.86 28.93 6.35
CA PRO A 420 -19.08 29.65 5.10
C PRO A 420 -17.78 29.83 4.29
N LEU A 421 -17.48 28.84 3.45
CA LEU A 421 -16.93 29.01 2.11
C LEU A 421 -17.72 28.15 1.10
N ALA A 422 -18.38 28.87 0.19
CA ALA A 422 -18.86 28.54 -1.17
C ALA A 422 -19.65 27.25 -1.45
N LEU A 423 -19.17 26.08 -1.03
CA LEU A 423 -19.75 24.80 -1.44
C LEU A 423 -20.98 24.47 -0.56
N HIS A 424 -22.19 24.68 -1.08
CA HIS A 424 -23.43 24.50 -0.31
C HIS A 424 -24.04 23.11 -0.52
N GLY A 425 -24.44 22.49 0.60
CA GLY A 425 -25.34 21.34 0.64
C GLY A 425 -24.73 20.07 0.08
N ALA A 426 -23.87 19.43 0.86
CA ALA A 426 -23.40 18.10 0.53
C ALA A 426 -24.61 17.16 0.39
N ARG A 427 -24.64 16.38 -0.69
CA ARG A 427 -25.75 15.47 -0.99
C ARG A 427 -25.22 14.09 -1.31
N THR A 428 -25.92 13.06 -0.86
CA THR A 428 -25.65 11.69 -1.31
C THR A 428 -26.03 11.53 -2.78
N VAL A 429 -25.17 10.89 -3.55
CA VAL A 429 -25.41 10.56 -4.96
C VAL A 429 -26.01 9.16 -5.03
N PHE A 430 -27.33 9.10 -5.18
CA PHE A 430 -28.14 7.86 -5.32
C PHE A 430 -28.06 6.87 -4.15
N PRO A 431 -28.78 7.14 -3.04
CA PRO A 431 -28.80 6.26 -1.86
C PRO A 431 -29.68 5.02 -2.09
N HIS A 432 -29.20 4.05 -2.88
CA HIS A 432 -29.93 2.80 -3.12
C HIS A 432 -29.01 1.58 -3.22
N GLY A 433 -29.16 0.65 -2.27
CA GLY A 433 -28.67 -0.74 -2.35
C GLY A 433 -27.63 -1.11 -1.30
N VAL A 434 -27.40 -2.41 -1.12
CA VAL A 434 -26.26 -2.96 -0.38
C VAL A 434 -25.07 -3.00 -1.34
N GLY A 435 -24.02 -2.22 -1.07
CA GLY A 435 -22.79 -2.15 -1.88
C GLY A 435 -21.99 -0.87 -1.61
N VAL A 436 -20.66 -0.99 -1.62
CA VAL A 436 -19.68 0.09 -1.45
C VAL A 436 -19.53 0.88 -2.75
N LYS A 437 -19.59 2.22 -2.67
CA LYS A 437 -19.28 3.16 -3.74
C LYS A 437 -17.96 3.86 -3.46
N ARG A 438 -17.02 3.80 -4.41
CA ARG A 438 -15.66 4.30 -4.22
C ARG A 438 -15.01 4.84 -5.49
N SER A 439 -13.84 5.45 -5.34
CA SER A 439 -12.99 6.00 -6.40
C SER A 439 -13.77 6.95 -7.31
N ALA A 440 -14.45 7.93 -6.72
CA ALA A 440 -15.23 8.90 -7.49
C ALA A 440 -14.32 9.75 -8.39
N ALA A 441 -14.75 9.96 -9.63
CA ALA A 441 -14.16 10.91 -10.56
C ALA A 441 -15.23 11.90 -11.02
N ILE A 442 -14.86 13.17 -11.17
CA ILE A 442 -15.79 14.23 -11.53
C ILE A 442 -15.22 15.07 -12.68
N ALA A 443 -16.07 15.47 -13.62
CA ALA A 443 -15.71 16.37 -14.71
C ALA A 443 -16.80 17.42 -14.93
N ALA A 444 -16.38 18.64 -15.25
CA ALA A 444 -17.27 19.74 -15.59
C ALA A 444 -17.11 20.08 -17.08
N GLY A 445 -18.24 20.26 -17.77
CA GLY A 445 -18.27 20.69 -19.16
C GLY A 445 -18.10 22.20 -19.31
N PRO A 446 -18.10 22.70 -20.56
CA PRO A 446 -17.96 24.13 -20.85
C PRO A 446 -19.15 24.98 -20.38
N GLY A 447 -20.33 24.36 -20.16
CA GLY A 447 -21.52 25.01 -19.60
C GLY A 447 -21.78 24.62 -18.14
N GLU A 448 -23.02 24.25 -17.85
CA GLU A 448 -23.45 23.73 -16.53
C GLU A 448 -23.44 22.20 -16.48
N GLN A 449 -22.89 21.54 -17.50
CA GLN A 449 -22.76 20.09 -17.52
C GLN A 449 -21.79 19.57 -16.45
N VAL A 450 -22.17 18.52 -15.73
CA VAL A 450 -21.31 17.82 -14.77
C VAL A 450 -21.49 16.31 -14.91
N TRP A 451 -20.39 15.58 -14.93
CA TRP A 451 -20.36 14.12 -14.88
C TRP A 451 -19.72 13.65 -13.58
N LEU A 452 -20.30 12.61 -13.01
CA LEU A 452 -19.69 11.84 -11.93
C LEU A 452 -19.57 10.39 -12.40
N ALA A 453 -18.41 9.76 -12.16
CA ALA A 453 -18.20 8.33 -12.37
C ALA A 453 -17.65 7.69 -11.09
N TRP A 454 -18.00 6.43 -10.83
CA TRP A 454 -17.55 5.72 -9.64
C TRP A 454 -17.59 4.22 -9.81
N GLU A 455 -16.87 3.52 -8.94
CA GLU A 455 -16.98 2.08 -8.77
C GLU A 455 -18.12 1.76 -7.79
N ASP A 456 -19.01 0.84 -8.16
CA ASP A 456 -20.10 0.34 -7.32
C ASP A 456 -20.04 -1.19 -7.23
N THR A 457 -19.95 -1.71 -6.01
CA THR A 457 -19.78 -3.15 -5.73
C THR A 457 -21.09 -3.91 -5.54
N ARG A 458 -22.26 -3.25 -5.63
CA ARG A 458 -23.58 -3.90 -5.49
C ARG A 458 -23.87 -4.99 -6.54
N TYR A 459 -22.98 -5.19 -7.50
CA TYR A 459 -23.08 -6.14 -8.62
C TYR A 459 -22.11 -7.33 -8.47
N CYS A 460 -21.87 -7.80 -7.25
CA CYS A 460 -20.93 -8.89 -6.89
C CYS A 460 -19.44 -8.55 -7.08
N THR A 461 -19.15 -7.49 -7.82
CA THR A 461 -17.81 -7.04 -8.19
C THR A 461 -17.87 -5.55 -8.51
N GLY A 462 -16.74 -4.86 -8.46
CA GLY A 462 -16.66 -3.45 -8.85
C GLY A 462 -17.15 -3.26 -10.28
N GLN A 463 -18.13 -2.38 -10.48
CA GLN A 463 -18.63 -1.97 -11.79
C GLN A 463 -18.62 -0.45 -11.89
N ILE A 464 -18.31 0.08 -13.07
CA ILE A 464 -18.29 1.53 -13.25
C ILE A 464 -19.68 2.05 -13.56
N LEU A 465 -20.13 3.03 -12.78
CA LEU A 465 -21.36 3.78 -13.02
C LEU A 465 -21.00 5.23 -13.34
N ALA A 466 -21.86 5.88 -14.10
CA ALA A 466 -21.80 7.32 -14.30
C ALA A 466 -23.17 7.98 -14.18
N ALA A 467 -23.19 9.20 -13.67
CA ALA A 467 -24.33 10.08 -13.64
C ALA A 467 -23.99 11.43 -14.28
N PHE A 468 -25.02 12.11 -14.77
CA PHE A 468 -24.89 13.37 -15.48
C PHE A 468 -25.91 14.38 -15.00
N SER A 469 -25.47 15.63 -14.91
CA SER A 469 -26.29 16.80 -14.62
C SER A 469 -26.13 17.83 -15.73
N GLU A 470 -27.23 18.48 -16.13
CA GLU A 470 -27.25 19.57 -17.12
C GLU A 470 -27.33 20.95 -16.47
N ASP A 471 -27.60 21.01 -15.16
CA ASP A 471 -27.96 22.23 -14.41
C ASP A 471 -26.97 22.48 -13.25
N GLY A 472 -25.71 22.11 -13.46
CA GLY A 472 -24.62 22.39 -12.53
C GLY A 472 -24.76 21.60 -11.24
N GLY A 473 -25.21 20.35 -11.33
CA GLY A 473 -25.43 19.44 -10.22
C GLY A 473 -26.73 19.69 -9.43
N VAL A 474 -27.59 20.62 -9.83
CA VAL A 474 -28.86 20.85 -9.10
C VAL A 474 -29.74 19.62 -9.15
N THR A 475 -29.82 18.97 -10.32
CA THR A 475 -30.47 17.68 -10.54
C THR A 475 -29.54 16.72 -11.28
N TRP A 476 -29.69 15.43 -11.00
CA TRP A 476 -28.92 14.37 -11.63
C TRP A 476 -29.87 13.39 -12.33
N ARG A 477 -29.44 12.90 -13.50
CA ARG A 477 -30.10 11.76 -14.16
C ARG A 477 -29.77 10.46 -13.45
N ASP A 478 -30.63 9.46 -13.64
CA ASP A 478 -30.38 8.12 -13.11
C ASP A 478 -29.01 7.57 -13.60
N PRO A 479 -28.25 6.87 -12.74
CA PRO A 479 -26.94 6.34 -13.10
C PRO A 479 -27.03 5.28 -14.20
N VAL A 480 -26.03 5.29 -15.07
CA VAL A 480 -25.83 4.28 -16.10
C VAL A 480 -24.59 3.45 -15.78
N ARG A 481 -24.73 2.13 -15.76
CA ARG A 481 -23.59 1.20 -15.64
C ARG A 481 -22.84 1.16 -16.98
N ILE A 482 -21.60 1.64 -17.00
CA ILE A 482 -20.77 1.74 -18.20
C ILE A 482 -20.26 0.35 -18.56
N GLN A 483 -20.53 -0.08 -19.80
CA GLN A 483 -19.99 -1.31 -20.41
C GLN A 483 -19.82 -2.48 -19.42
N PRO A 484 -20.92 -2.97 -18.83
CA PRO A 484 -20.85 -3.90 -17.73
C PRO A 484 -20.12 -5.19 -18.04
N TRP A 485 -19.45 -5.76 -17.05
CA TRP A 485 -18.65 -6.95 -17.27
C TRP A 485 -18.59 -7.88 -16.05
N ASN A 486 -18.33 -9.16 -16.30
CA ASN A 486 -18.26 -10.20 -15.26
C ASN A 486 -16.93 -10.21 -14.49
N ARG A 487 -16.09 -9.20 -14.70
CA ARG A 487 -14.82 -9.00 -14.00
C ARG A 487 -14.84 -7.65 -13.27
N PRO A 488 -14.02 -7.51 -12.21
CA PRO A 488 -13.89 -6.24 -11.49
C PRO A 488 -13.39 -5.11 -12.40
N GLN A 489 -14.06 -3.96 -12.28
CA GLN A 489 -13.68 -2.69 -12.87
C GLN A 489 -13.37 -1.69 -11.74
N HIS A 490 -12.24 -1.01 -11.83
CA HIS A 490 -11.70 -0.16 -10.76
C HIS A 490 -11.21 1.19 -11.28
N SER A 491 -11.02 2.12 -10.35
CA SER A 491 -10.36 3.41 -10.55
C SER A 491 -10.87 4.16 -11.80
N PRO A 492 -12.18 4.43 -11.90
CA PRO A 492 -12.70 5.16 -13.04
C PRO A 492 -12.14 6.58 -13.07
N GLN A 493 -12.01 7.10 -14.28
CA GLN A 493 -11.72 8.48 -14.58
C GLN A 493 -12.77 8.96 -15.59
N ILE A 494 -13.13 10.23 -15.53
CA ILE A 494 -14.09 10.83 -16.44
C ILE A 494 -13.56 12.17 -16.93
N ALA A 495 -13.66 12.43 -18.24
CA ALA A 495 -13.35 13.71 -18.83
C ALA A 495 -14.52 14.21 -19.67
N ALA A 496 -14.82 15.50 -19.53
CA ALA A 496 -15.76 16.19 -20.41
C ALA A 496 -15.09 16.47 -21.76
N LEU A 497 -15.82 16.23 -22.84
CA LEU A 497 -15.45 16.62 -24.20
C LEU A 497 -16.24 17.88 -24.58
N HIS A 498 -16.60 18.02 -25.86
CA HIS A 498 -17.48 19.10 -26.32
C HIS A 498 -18.96 18.73 -26.14
N ASP A 499 -19.81 19.74 -25.97
CA ASP A 499 -21.26 19.58 -25.78
C ASP A 499 -21.58 18.66 -24.58
N ASP A 500 -22.41 17.63 -24.80
CA ASP A 500 -22.76 16.61 -23.81
C ASP A 500 -21.92 15.32 -23.96
N ALA A 501 -20.79 15.40 -24.67
CA ALA A 501 -19.92 14.25 -24.85
C ALA A 501 -18.96 14.05 -23.66
N ALA A 502 -18.65 12.81 -23.34
CA ALA A 502 -17.74 12.44 -22.27
C ALA A 502 -16.93 11.18 -22.60
N LEU A 503 -15.76 11.07 -21.98
CA LEU A 503 -14.88 9.91 -22.06
C LEU A 503 -14.72 9.33 -20.65
N ALA A 504 -15.07 8.05 -20.48
CA ALA A 504 -14.78 7.28 -19.29
C ALA A 504 -13.59 6.37 -19.55
N VAL A 505 -12.67 6.28 -18.59
CA VAL A 505 -11.50 5.41 -18.60
C VAL A 505 -11.47 4.64 -17.28
N TRP A 506 -11.13 3.36 -17.29
CA TRP A 506 -11.06 2.55 -16.07
C TRP A 506 -10.06 1.41 -16.24
N GLN A 507 -9.74 0.77 -15.12
CA GLN A 507 -8.94 -0.44 -15.09
C GLN A 507 -9.83 -1.68 -14.96
N GLU A 508 -9.50 -2.75 -15.69
CA GLU A 508 -10.13 -4.07 -15.54
C GLU A 508 -9.11 -5.11 -15.06
N VAL A 509 -9.39 -5.79 -13.96
CA VAL A 509 -8.51 -6.83 -13.40
C VAL A 509 -8.96 -8.20 -13.91
N LEU A 510 -8.10 -8.85 -14.70
CA LEU A 510 -8.43 -10.07 -15.44
C LEU A 510 -8.02 -11.37 -14.73
N GLY A 511 -7.27 -11.25 -13.64
CA GLY A 511 -6.73 -12.34 -12.84
C GLY A 511 -5.35 -12.00 -12.29
N GLU A 512 -4.65 -13.00 -11.77
CA GLU A 512 -3.25 -12.86 -11.35
C GLU A 512 -2.39 -12.41 -12.53
N HIS A 513 -1.61 -11.34 -12.32
CA HIS A 513 -0.68 -10.76 -13.29
C HIS A 513 -1.29 -10.18 -14.58
N ARG A 514 -2.59 -9.83 -14.60
CA ARG A 514 -3.22 -9.18 -15.76
C ARG A 514 -4.25 -8.13 -15.35
N ALA A 515 -3.94 -6.87 -15.64
CA ALA A 515 -4.83 -5.72 -15.58
C ALA A 515 -4.74 -4.92 -16.88
N GLU A 516 -5.84 -4.34 -17.35
CA GLU A 516 -5.89 -3.59 -18.60
C GLU A 516 -6.62 -2.26 -18.42
N ILE A 517 -6.18 -1.22 -19.12
CA ILE A 517 -6.90 0.06 -19.18
C ILE A 517 -7.89 0.06 -20.35
N ARG A 518 -9.14 0.37 -20.05
CA ARG A 518 -10.24 0.47 -21.01
C ARG A 518 -10.81 1.88 -21.06
N ALA A 519 -11.42 2.21 -22.19
CA ALA A 519 -12.17 3.44 -22.37
C ALA A 519 -13.52 3.19 -23.03
N ALA A 520 -14.49 4.06 -22.76
CA ALA A 520 -15.74 4.17 -23.51
C ALA A 520 -16.14 5.64 -23.68
N PHE A 521 -16.67 5.95 -24.86
CA PHE A 521 -17.12 7.28 -25.24
C PHE A 521 -18.65 7.37 -25.13
N SER A 522 -19.15 8.50 -24.66
CA SER A 522 -20.57 8.85 -24.63
C SER A 522 -20.81 10.12 -25.45
N PRO A 523 -21.77 10.14 -26.40
CA PRO A 523 -22.16 11.36 -27.13
C PRO A 523 -23.32 12.16 -26.50
N ASP A 524 -24.00 11.65 -25.48
CA ASP A 524 -25.37 12.07 -25.14
C ASP A 524 -25.63 12.31 -23.64
N GLY A 525 -24.60 12.76 -22.92
CA GLY A 525 -24.66 13.04 -21.48
C GLY A 525 -24.75 11.74 -20.66
N GLY A 526 -24.01 10.71 -21.07
CA GLY A 526 -23.88 9.43 -20.39
C GLY A 526 -25.07 8.49 -20.55
N ARG A 527 -26.05 8.79 -21.42
CA ARG A 527 -27.21 7.91 -21.64
C ARG A 527 -26.80 6.64 -22.37
N THR A 528 -25.87 6.76 -23.33
CA THR A 528 -25.31 5.63 -24.05
C THR A 528 -23.78 5.69 -24.08
N TRP A 529 -23.16 4.52 -24.04
CA TRP A 529 -21.71 4.37 -24.06
C TRP A 529 -21.30 3.43 -25.19
N SER A 530 -20.25 3.80 -25.93
CA SER A 530 -19.63 2.93 -26.93
C SER A 530 -19.17 1.61 -26.31
N GLN A 531 -18.89 0.61 -27.15
CA GLN A 531 -18.16 -0.57 -26.68
C GLN A 531 -16.84 -0.16 -26.03
N ARG A 532 -16.46 -0.88 -24.97
CA ARG A 532 -15.19 -0.65 -24.29
C ARG A 532 -14.03 -0.99 -25.22
N VAL A 533 -13.10 -0.07 -25.39
CA VAL A 533 -11.88 -0.25 -26.18
C VAL A 533 -10.69 -0.37 -25.25
N ARG A 534 -9.73 -1.23 -25.59
CA ARG A 534 -8.43 -1.30 -24.90
C ARG A 534 -7.57 -0.14 -25.39
N ILE A 535 -7.00 0.63 -24.46
CA ILE A 535 -6.21 1.83 -24.79
C ILE A 535 -4.87 1.46 -25.43
N ASP A 536 -4.28 0.35 -25.00
CA ASP A 536 -2.99 -0.11 -25.48
C ASP A 536 -3.12 -1.51 -26.09
N ALA A 537 -3.57 -1.55 -27.35
CA ALA A 537 -3.92 -2.78 -28.05
C ALA A 537 -2.71 -3.68 -28.38
N ASP A 538 -1.50 -3.12 -28.39
CA ASP A 538 -0.28 -3.80 -28.83
C ASP A 538 0.48 -4.48 -27.69
N ALA A 539 0.11 -4.25 -26.42
CA ALA A 539 0.75 -4.91 -25.28
C ALA A 539 -0.15 -5.99 -24.67
N THR A 540 0.44 -7.04 -24.11
CA THR A 540 -0.26 -8.11 -23.38
C THR A 540 -0.20 -7.93 -21.87
N VAL A 541 0.25 -6.76 -21.40
CA VAL A 541 0.82 -6.56 -20.06
C VAL A 541 -0.16 -5.99 -19.05
N GLU A 542 0.31 -5.97 -17.80
CA GLU A 542 -0.39 -5.42 -16.63
C GLU A 542 -0.27 -3.89 -16.60
N ALA A 543 -1.42 -3.19 -16.59
CA ALA A 543 -1.50 -1.73 -16.56
C ALA A 543 -2.46 -1.24 -15.45
N TRP A 544 -2.04 -0.22 -14.71
CA TRP A 544 -2.72 0.29 -13.51
C TRP A 544 -2.83 1.81 -13.50
N VAL A 545 -3.66 2.30 -12.57
CA VAL A 545 -3.74 3.72 -12.14
C VAL A 545 -3.85 4.70 -13.32
N PRO A 546 -4.92 4.62 -14.14
CA PRO A 546 -5.08 5.51 -15.28
C PRO A 546 -5.36 6.95 -14.83
N SER A 547 -4.81 7.91 -15.55
CA SER A 547 -5.20 9.33 -15.51
C SER A 547 -5.57 9.78 -16.92
N VAL A 548 -6.65 10.55 -17.05
CA VAL A 548 -7.18 11.03 -18.34
C VAL A 548 -7.13 12.55 -18.42
N ALA A 549 -6.77 13.08 -19.60
CA ALA A 549 -6.92 14.48 -19.95
C ALA A 549 -7.52 14.64 -21.35
N VAL A 550 -8.30 15.70 -21.54
CA VAL A 550 -8.78 16.14 -22.86
C VAL A 550 -8.19 17.52 -23.11
N ASP A 551 -7.55 17.69 -24.27
CA ASP A 551 -7.12 19.00 -24.72
C ASP A 551 -8.36 19.79 -25.19
N PRO A 552 -8.75 20.87 -24.50
CA PRO A 552 -9.95 21.63 -24.86
C PRO A 552 -9.80 22.38 -26.18
N ASP A 553 -8.57 22.60 -26.66
CA ASP A 553 -8.29 23.37 -27.87
C ASP A 553 -8.25 22.48 -29.12
N THR A 554 -7.77 21.22 -29.00
CA THR A 554 -7.69 20.28 -30.12
C THR A 554 -8.79 19.22 -30.13
N GLY A 555 -9.37 18.90 -28.98
CA GLY A 555 -10.30 17.79 -28.78
C GLY A 555 -9.61 16.41 -28.67
N ASP A 556 -8.28 16.37 -28.64
CA ASP A 556 -7.54 15.12 -28.42
C ASP A 556 -7.71 14.65 -26.97
N ALA A 557 -7.82 13.34 -26.77
CA ALA A 557 -7.78 12.73 -25.45
C ALA A 557 -6.45 12.03 -25.21
N TYR A 558 -6.00 12.01 -23.95
CA TYR A 558 -4.76 11.41 -23.52
C TYR A 558 -5.03 10.56 -22.28
N VAL A 559 -4.40 9.39 -22.20
CA VAL A 559 -4.40 8.57 -20.99
C VAL A 559 -2.98 8.20 -20.61
N ALA A 560 -2.59 8.60 -19.41
CA ALA A 560 -1.36 8.14 -18.76
C ALA A 560 -1.68 6.95 -17.85
N PHE A 561 -0.78 5.97 -17.80
CA PHE A 561 -0.94 4.79 -16.94
C PHE A 561 0.42 4.18 -16.63
N ALA A 562 0.52 3.50 -15.49
CA ALA A 562 1.70 2.71 -15.16
C ALA A 562 1.55 1.32 -15.80
N ASP A 563 2.59 0.81 -16.45
CA ASP A 563 2.63 -0.57 -16.91
C ASP A 563 4.01 -1.21 -16.76
N ALA A 564 4.03 -2.54 -16.73
CA ALA A 564 5.25 -3.35 -16.62
C ALA A 564 5.72 -3.90 -17.98
N ARG A 565 5.49 -3.18 -19.09
CA ARG A 565 5.89 -3.68 -20.43
C ARG A 565 7.40 -3.64 -20.60
N GLY A 566 7.95 -4.73 -21.14
CA GLY A 566 9.35 -4.81 -21.53
C GLY A 566 10.03 -6.11 -21.11
N PRO A 567 11.29 -6.32 -21.53
CA PRO A 567 12.10 -7.47 -21.09
C PRO A 567 12.51 -7.38 -19.62
N ASP A 568 12.40 -6.19 -19.03
CA ASP A 568 12.68 -5.90 -17.64
C ASP A 568 11.45 -5.22 -17.02
N PRO A 569 10.59 -5.94 -16.28
CA PRO A 569 9.27 -5.47 -15.87
C PRO A 569 9.36 -4.53 -14.66
N THR A 570 10.16 -3.47 -14.79
CA THR A 570 10.06 -2.31 -13.90
C THR A 570 8.87 -1.48 -14.35
N TRP A 571 7.98 -1.11 -13.43
CA TRP A 571 6.82 -0.28 -13.74
C TRP A 571 7.26 1.07 -14.32
N ARG A 572 6.71 1.45 -15.47
CA ARG A 572 6.98 2.70 -16.18
C ARG A 572 5.69 3.40 -16.56
N VAL A 573 5.75 4.72 -16.68
CA VAL A 573 4.62 5.54 -17.13
C VAL A 573 4.62 5.64 -18.64
N TYR A 574 3.46 5.32 -19.22
CA TYR A 574 3.17 5.43 -20.64
C TYR A 574 1.99 6.35 -20.88
N VAL A 575 1.97 6.97 -22.05
CA VAL A 575 0.84 7.79 -22.52
C VAL A 575 0.35 7.27 -23.86
N SER A 576 -0.96 7.07 -23.98
CA SER A 576 -1.64 6.88 -25.27
C SER A 576 -2.50 8.09 -25.60
N ARG A 577 -2.45 8.51 -26.88
CA ARG A 577 -3.24 9.61 -27.43
C ARG A 577 -4.37 9.06 -28.30
N SER A 578 -5.53 9.69 -28.20
CA SER A 578 -6.68 9.52 -29.09
C SER A 578 -6.96 10.82 -29.85
N PRO A 579 -6.76 10.85 -31.18
CA PRO A 579 -7.00 12.04 -31.99
C PRO A 579 -8.48 12.28 -32.34
N ASP A 580 -9.39 11.42 -31.88
CA ASP A 580 -10.81 11.44 -32.22
C ASP A 580 -11.73 11.41 -30.97
N GLY A 581 -11.23 11.93 -29.85
CA GLY A 581 -11.99 12.11 -28.62
C GLY A 581 -12.30 10.80 -27.88
N GLY A 582 -11.38 9.82 -27.94
CA GLY A 582 -11.45 8.55 -27.24
C GLY A 582 -12.06 7.38 -28.02
N ARG A 583 -12.31 7.54 -29.32
CA ARG A 583 -12.91 6.47 -30.15
C ARG A 583 -11.85 5.48 -30.65
N THR A 584 -10.66 5.97 -30.99
CA THR A 584 -9.49 5.16 -31.36
C THR A 584 -8.24 5.66 -30.65
N TRP A 585 -7.32 4.74 -30.34
CA TRP A 585 -6.12 5.03 -29.57
C TRP A 585 -4.86 4.69 -30.38
N LEU A 586 -3.83 5.52 -30.26
CA LEU A 586 -2.50 5.26 -30.81
C LEU A 586 -1.71 4.33 -29.87
N GLY A 587 -0.62 3.76 -30.37
CA GLY A 587 0.30 2.98 -29.53
C GLY A 587 0.87 3.85 -28.41
N ALA A 588 0.97 3.27 -27.21
CA ALA A 588 1.42 4.01 -26.04
C ALA A 588 2.93 4.32 -26.11
N VAL A 589 3.30 5.53 -25.68
CA VAL A 589 4.67 6.06 -25.70
C VAL A 589 5.18 6.17 -24.26
N ARG A 590 6.38 5.65 -24.01
CA ARG A 590 7.05 5.75 -22.70
C ARG A 590 7.39 7.21 -22.39
N VAL A 591 7.06 7.67 -21.19
CA VAL A 591 7.31 9.07 -20.77
C VAL A 591 8.77 9.28 -20.37
N ASP A 592 9.32 8.41 -19.53
CA ASP A 592 10.72 8.46 -19.12
C ASP A 592 11.62 7.66 -20.07
N PRO A 593 12.53 8.29 -20.84
CA PRO A 593 13.46 7.57 -21.70
C PRO A 593 14.63 6.92 -20.93
N ARG A 594 14.81 7.19 -19.63
CA ARG A 594 15.92 6.63 -18.84
C ARG A 594 15.74 5.14 -18.67
N ASP A 595 16.73 4.35 -19.04
CA ASP A 595 16.73 2.92 -18.73
C ASP A 595 17.00 2.70 -17.22
N ARG A 596 16.65 1.50 -16.74
CA ARG A 596 17.03 1.07 -15.40
C ARG A 596 18.56 1.07 -15.26
N ASP A 597 19.05 1.30 -14.05
CA ASP A 597 20.43 0.98 -13.69
C ASP A 597 20.63 -0.55 -13.65
N ASP A 598 21.26 -1.10 -14.69
CA ASP A 598 21.60 -2.53 -14.79
C ASP A 598 22.54 -3.00 -13.66
N ALA A 599 23.26 -2.09 -13.00
CA ALA A 599 24.10 -2.43 -11.86
C ALA A 599 23.29 -2.73 -10.59
N ALA A 600 22.05 -2.26 -10.49
CA ALA A 600 21.17 -2.53 -9.35
C ALA A 600 20.59 -3.95 -9.43
N ARG A 601 20.83 -4.74 -8.38
CA ARG A 601 20.35 -6.13 -8.26
C ARG A 601 18.84 -6.19 -8.01
N ASP A 602 18.33 -5.29 -7.18
CA ASP A 602 16.90 -5.17 -6.90
C ASP A 602 16.20 -4.43 -8.05
N ARG A 603 15.28 -5.14 -8.71
CA ARG A 603 14.54 -4.68 -9.88
C ARG A 603 13.46 -3.66 -9.52
N THR A 604 13.07 -3.59 -8.26
CA THR A 604 12.01 -2.69 -7.78
C THR A 604 12.48 -1.25 -7.53
N LEU A 605 13.80 -0.99 -7.64
CA LEU A 605 14.45 0.28 -7.31
C LEU A 605 14.33 1.38 -8.36
N THR A 606 13.66 1.13 -9.49
CA THR A 606 13.45 2.12 -10.58
C THR A 606 12.00 2.16 -11.07
N ALA A 607 11.05 1.86 -10.19
CA ALA A 607 9.63 1.82 -10.51
C ALA A 607 9.01 3.23 -10.55
N GLU A 608 8.13 3.46 -11.53
CA GLU A 608 7.32 4.66 -11.65
C GLU A 608 5.84 4.34 -11.35
N TRP A 609 5.15 5.24 -10.67
CA TRP A 609 3.77 5.05 -10.22
C TRP A 609 2.97 6.36 -10.20
N SER A 610 1.67 6.27 -9.88
CA SER A 610 0.74 7.40 -9.69
C SER A 610 0.85 8.52 -10.74
N PRO A 611 0.65 8.23 -12.05
CA PRO A 611 0.75 9.26 -13.08
C PRO A 611 -0.48 10.18 -13.11
N ALA A 612 -0.25 11.47 -13.31
CA ALA A 612 -1.27 12.48 -13.55
C ALA A 612 -0.95 13.24 -14.85
N ILE A 613 -1.93 13.39 -15.74
CA ILE A 613 -1.76 14.04 -17.04
C ILE A 613 -2.64 15.28 -17.19
N ALA A 614 -2.12 16.31 -17.85
CA ALA A 614 -2.90 17.46 -18.32
C ALA A 614 -2.47 17.85 -19.76
N ALA A 615 -3.42 18.31 -20.57
CA ALA A 615 -3.19 18.67 -21.96
C ALA A 615 -3.93 19.96 -22.34
N ARG A 616 -3.27 20.83 -23.11
CA ARG A 616 -3.83 22.07 -23.61
C ARG A 616 -3.03 22.63 -24.78
N ALA A 617 -3.72 23.09 -25.83
CA ALA A 617 -3.12 23.72 -27.00
C ALA A 617 -1.98 22.90 -27.62
N GLY A 618 -2.09 21.56 -27.61
CA GLY A 618 -1.10 20.61 -28.12
C GLY A 618 0.09 20.35 -27.19
N ARG A 619 0.18 21.05 -26.05
CA ARG A 619 1.15 20.75 -24.99
C ARG A 619 0.55 19.74 -24.02
N VAL A 620 1.35 18.74 -23.64
CA VAL A 620 0.99 17.68 -22.70
C VAL A 620 2.01 17.67 -21.57
N VAL A 621 1.55 17.56 -20.34
CA VAL A 621 2.40 17.49 -19.14
C VAL A 621 1.98 16.27 -18.33
N VAL A 622 2.95 15.47 -17.91
CA VAL A 622 2.74 14.31 -17.05
C VAL A 622 3.61 14.45 -15.81
N ALA A 623 2.99 14.35 -14.64
CA ALA A 623 3.68 14.20 -13.37
C ALA A 623 3.48 12.77 -12.84
N TYR A 624 4.47 12.23 -12.14
CA TYR A 624 4.45 10.85 -11.63
C TYR A 624 5.45 10.68 -10.50
N THR A 625 5.31 9.61 -9.72
CA THR A 625 6.32 9.23 -8.73
C THR A 625 7.33 8.29 -9.35
N HIS A 626 8.60 8.43 -8.97
CA HIS A 626 9.68 7.55 -9.41
C HIS A 626 10.54 7.20 -8.20
N ARG A 627 10.63 5.90 -7.92
CA ARG A 627 11.58 5.34 -6.97
C ARG A 627 12.97 5.31 -7.56
N HIS A 628 13.95 5.99 -6.95
CA HIS A 628 15.35 5.94 -7.41
C HIS A 628 16.29 5.53 -6.27
N ARG A 629 17.29 4.70 -6.59
CA ARG A 629 18.48 4.47 -5.75
C ARG A 629 19.76 4.74 -6.55
N PRO A 630 20.84 5.24 -5.91
CA PRO A 630 20.95 5.57 -4.50
C PRO A 630 20.41 6.98 -4.18
N ASP A 631 19.63 7.10 -3.10
CA ASP A 631 19.66 8.32 -2.30
C ASP A 631 20.95 8.27 -1.47
N PRO A 632 21.73 9.37 -1.33
CA PRO A 632 22.99 9.40 -0.57
C PRO A 632 22.94 8.84 0.85
N ASP A 633 21.76 8.70 1.46
CA ASP A 633 21.57 8.11 2.80
C ASP A 633 21.10 6.63 2.79
N GLY A 634 21.06 5.97 1.63
CA GLY A 634 20.78 4.52 1.50
C GLY A 634 19.30 4.10 1.56
N GLN A 635 18.39 5.01 1.86
CA GLN A 635 16.96 4.73 1.93
C GLN A 635 16.26 4.91 0.57
N PRO A 636 15.20 4.14 0.28
CA PRO A 636 14.36 4.42 -0.90
C PRO A 636 13.68 5.78 -0.76
N SER A 637 13.65 6.54 -1.84
CA SER A 637 12.75 7.68 -1.97
C SER A 637 11.86 7.48 -3.19
N ASP A 638 10.56 7.70 -2.99
CA ASP A 638 9.59 7.91 -4.05
C ASP A 638 9.48 9.42 -4.26
N ASP A 639 10.16 9.91 -5.30
CA ASP A 639 10.27 11.33 -5.63
C ASP A 639 9.26 11.70 -6.73
N VAL A 640 8.83 12.97 -6.78
CA VAL A 640 7.91 13.44 -7.83
C VAL A 640 8.69 13.99 -9.01
N PHE A 641 8.37 13.52 -10.21
CA PHE A 641 8.92 13.99 -11.47
C PHE A 641 7.84 14.58 -12.37
N VAL A 642 8.25 15.49 -13.25
CA VAL A 642 7.43 15.99 -14.36
C VAL A 642 8.17 15.87 -15.68
N ALA A 643 7.44 15.50 -16.73
CA ALA A 643 7.89 15.49 -18.11
C ALA A 643 6.87 16.21 -19.00
N GLU A 644 7.35 16.85 -20.06
CA GLU A 644 6.54 17.66 -20.95
C GLU A 644 6.68 17.20 -22.40
N SER A 645 5.63 17.41 -23.18
CA SER A 645 5.60 17.20 -24.62
C SER A 645 4.97 18.40 -25.30
N VAL A 646 5.56 18.82 -26.43
CA VAL A 646 5.08 19.92 -27.28
C VAL A 646 4.61 19.44 -28.66
N ASP A 647 4.56 18.12 -28.87
CA ASP A 647 4.19 17.47 -30.12
C ASP A 647 3.01 16.48 -29.94
N GLY A 648 2.16 16.74 -28.95
CA GLY A 648 0.98 15.93 -28.67
C GLY A 648 1.33 14.54 -28.12
N GLY A 649 2.32 14.44 -27.23
CA GLY A 649 2.71 13.20 -26.55
C GLY A 649 3.55 12.24 -27.39
N ALA A 650 4.07 12.67 -28.55
CA ALA A 650 4.89 11.82 -29.40
C ALA A 650 6.33 11.72 -28.89
N THR A 651 6.86 12.79 -28.31
CA THR A 651 8.16 12.81 -27.62
C THR A 651 8.07 13.58 -26.30
N TRP A 652 8.97 13.24 -25.36
CA TRP A 652 8.99 13.78 -24.00
C TRP A 652 10.34 14.41 -23.67
N THR A 653 10.31 15.48 -22.88
CA THR A 653 11.53 16.04 -22.26
C THR A 653 12.15 15.06 -21.28
N ALA A 654 13.44 15.24 -20.96
CA ALA A 654 14.03 14.57 -19.80
C ALA A 654 13.23 14.92 -18.53
N PRO A 655 12.88 13.94 -17.67
CA PRO A 655 12.10 14.21 -16.48
C PRO A 655 12.84 15.14 -15.51
N ARG A 656 12.10 16.07 -14.92
CA ARG A 656 12.60 16.99 -13.89
C ARG A 656 11.97 16.66 -12.55
N ARG A 657 12.80 16.44 -11.54
CA ARG A 657 12.39 16.24 -10.15
C ARG A 657 11.78 17.53 -9.58
N LEU A 658 10.71 17.40 -8.79
CA LEU A 658 9.94 18.51 -8.23
C LEU A 658 10.14 18.72 -6.72
N ASP A 659 10.53 17.69 -5.97
CA ASP A 659 10.73 17.81 -4.53
C ASP A 659 12.03 18.53 -4.14
N ASP A 660 12.19 18.79 -2.84
CA ASP A 660 13.26 19.60 -2.25
C ASP A 660 14.57 18.85 -1.95
N GLY A 661 14.57 17.52 -2.04
CA GLY A 661 15.73 16.66 -1.73
C GLY A 661 16.31 16.82 -0.32
N GLY A 662 17.42 16.13 -0.03
CA GLY A 662 18.19 16.33 1.21
C GLY A 662 17.57 15.77 2.49
N PHE A 663 16.65 14.82 2.37
CA PHE A 663 16.07 14.09 3.50
C PHE A 663 16.39 12.60 3.39
N PRO A 664 16.61 11.90 4.53
CA PRO A 664 16.93 10.49 4.51
C PRO A 664 15.78 9.63 3.97
N GLU A 665 14.53 10.09 3.90
CA GLU A 665 13.44 9.35 3.28
C GLU A 665 12.35 10.31 2.78
N ARG A 666 11.78 10.01 1.60
CA ARG A 666 10.64 10.72 1.01
C ARG A 666 9.71 9.72 0.36
N LEU A 667 8.43 9.74 0.74
CA LEU A 667 7.41 8.88 0.15
C LEU A 667 6.35 9.76 -0.50
N ALA A 668 6.52 10.10 -1.78
CA ALA A 668 5.51 10.80 -2.55
C ALA A 668 4.47 9.84 -3.13
N MET A 669 3.22 10.30 -3.20
CA MET A 669 2.06 9.56 -3.70
C MET A 669 0.94 10.52 -4.10
N ASP A 670 -0.15 9.98 -4.65
CA ASP A 670 -1.39 10.72 -4.94
C ASP A 670 -1.16 12.00 -5.77
N VAL A 671 -0.45 11.89 -6.90
CA VAL A 671 -0.11 13.06 -7.74
C VAL A 671 -1.35 13.57 -8.47
N ALA A 672 -1.54 14.90 -8.48
CA ALA A 672 -2.52 15.58 -9.30
C ALA A 672 -1.92 16.81 -9.98
N ILE A 673 -2.43 17.17 -11.16
CA ILE A 673 -1.87 18.24 -12.00
C ILE A 673 -2.96 19.10 -12.63
N ASP A 674 -2.69 20.39 -12.75
CA ASP A 674 -3.42 21.32 -13.59
C ASP A 674 -2.50 21.99 -14.62
N LEU A 675 -3.03 22.26 -15.82
CA LEU A 675 -2.35 22.99 -16.89
C LEU A 675 -3.20 24.21 -17.33
N GLY A 676 -2.67 25.39 -17.05
CA GLY A 676 -3.33 26.64 -17.34
C GLY A 676 -3.17 27.14 -18.78
N PRO A 677 -3.94 28.18 -19.16
CA PRO A 677 -4.01 28.71 -20.52
C PRO A 677 -2.68 29.30 -21.03
N GLY A 678 -1.80 29.75 -20.14
CA GLY A 678 -0.47 30.26 -20.49
C GLY A 678 0.58 29.17 -20.65
N GLY A 679 0.22 27.91 -20.43
CA GLY A 679 1.17 26.80 -20.35
C GLY A 679 1.84 26.67 -18.98
N GLU A 680 1.40 27.42 -17.97
CA GLU A 680 1.83 27.22 -16.59
C GLU A 680 1.16 25.96 -16.03
N TRP A 681 1.93 25.08 -15.39
CA TRP A 681 1.39 23.91 -14.70
C TRP A 681 1.61 24.03 -13.20
N THR A 682 0.72 23.41 -12.44
CA THR A 682 0.81 23.25 -10.98
C THR A 682 0.60 21.77 -10.66
N VAL A 683 1.50 21.20 -9.86
CA VAL A 683 1.45 19.81 -9.40
C VAL A 683 1.28 19.81 -7.89
N VAL A 684 0.36 18.97 -7.40
CA VAL A 684 0.15 18.70 -5.97
C VAL A 684 0.29 17.20 -5.71
N TRP A 685 0.75 16.84 -4.53
CA TRP A 685 0.95 15.43 -4.14
C TRP A 685 0.99 15.29 -2.62
N SER A 686 0.74 14.08 -2.15
CA SER A 686 0.99 13.70 -0.76
C SER A 686 2.44 13.30 -0.59
N THR A 687 3.08 13.73 0.48
CA THR A 687 4.47 13.37 0.75
C THR A 687 4.75 13.28 2.23
N VAL A 688 5.53 12.28 2.59
CA VAL A 688 6.19 12.26 3.90
C VAL A 688 7.62 12.73 3.72
N ARG A 689 8.07 13.72 4.51
CA ARG A 689 9.42 14.31 4.39
C ARG A 689 10.18 14.31 5.72
N GLY A 690 11.42 13.83 5.69
CA GLY A 690 12.38 14.04 6.78
C GLY A 690 11.99 13.41 8.12
N ARG A 691 12.33 14.08 9.25
CA ARG A 691 12.04 13.65 10.63
C ARG A 691 10.56 13.78 11.04
N GLY A 692 9.65 14.09 10.11
CA GLY A 692 8.20 14.17 10.40
C GLY A 692 7.55 12.79 10.39
N TYR A 693 6.62 12.52 11.29
CA TYR A 693 5.87 11.25 11.33
C TYR A 693 4.59 11.29 10.49
N ASP A 694 4.19 12.47 10.03
CA ASP A 694 2.91 12.71 9.35
C ASP A 694 3.13 13.03 7.86
N ALA A 695 2.15 12.69 7.03
CA ALA A 695 2.11 13.07 5.62
C ALA A 695 1.59 14.51 5.42
N ASP A 696 2.22 15.25 4.51
CA ASP A 696 1.82 16.60 4.09
C ASP A 696 1.24 16.58 2.67
N VAL A 697 0.41 17.57 2.33
CA VAL A 697 0.11 17.92 0.93
C VAL A 697 1.05 19.03 0.47
N ALA A 698 1.85 18.73 -0.56
CA ALA A 698 2.83 19.62 -1.16
C ALA A 698 2.35 20.18 -2.52
N LEU A 699 2.90 21.33 -2.90
CA LEU A 699 2.62 22.00 -4.17
C LEU A 699 3.90 22.56 -4.81
N ALA A 700 4.05 22.33 -6.11
CA ALA A 700 5.06 22.96 -6.96
C ALA A 700 4.44 23.55 -8.24
N THR A 701 5.11 24.57 -8.79
CA THR A 701 4.67 25.25 -10.02
C THR A 701 5.75 25.23 -11.10
N SER A 702 5.34 25.48 -12.34
CA SER A 702 6.27 25.62 -13.47
C SER A 702 7.25 26.78 -13.36
N ALA A 703 6.99 27.75 -12.48
CA ALA A 703 7.94 28.83 -12.20
C ALA A 703 9.14 28.37 -11.35
N GLY A 704 9.02 27.21 -10.68
CA GLY A 704 9.99 26.73 -9.70
C GLY A 704 9.91 27.47 -8.36
N GLY A 705 10.93 27.27 -7.52
CA GLY A 705 10.98 27.81 -6.15
C GLY A 705 10.78 26.74 -5.08
N PRO A 706 10.74 27.14 -3.78
CA PRO A 706 10.43 26.23 -2.69
C PRO A 706 9.03 25.64 -2.80
N LEU A 707 8.86 24.42 -2.27
CA LEU A 707 7.54 23.81 -2.12
C LEU A 707 6.64 24.64 -1.20
N ALA A 708 5.35 24.70 -1.53
CA ALA A 708 4.30 25.16 -0.64
C ALA A 708 3.57 23.97 -0.01
N PHE A 709 3.03 24.15 1.19
CA PHE A 709 2.33 23.11 1.94
C PHE A 709 0.92 23.54 2.32
N ALA A 710 -0.01 22.60 2.31
CA ALA A 710 -1.36 22.85 2.78
C ALA A 710 -1.36 23.24 4.26
N PRO A 711 -2.28 24.11 4.73
CA PRO A 711 -2.36 24.48 6.13
C PRO A 711 -2.71 23.27 7.00
N ASP A 712 -2.03 23.08 8.14
CA ASP A 712 -2.21 21.92 9.04
C ASP A 712 -2.57 22.34 10.48
N ALA A 713 -2.77 21.36 11.36
CA ALA A 713 -2.94 21.52 12.79
C ALA A 713 -1.59 21.68 13.54
N ASP A 714 -1.68 21.98 14.85
CA ASP A 714 -0.56 21.97 15.77
C ASP A 714 -0.91 21.09 16.99
N PRO A 715 -0.27 19.92 17.18
CA PRO A 715 0.80 19.36 16.34
C PRO A 715 0.30 18.95 14.94
N PRO A 716 1.21 18.81 13.95
CA PRO A 716 0.90 18.33 12.61
C PRO A 716 0.15 16.99 12.61
N ARG A 717 -0.63 16.77 11.56
CA ARG A 717 -1.46 15.57 11.37
C ARG A 717 -1.45 15.19 9.89
N ASP A 718 -1.71 13.91 9.64
CA ASP A 718 -1.58 13.40 8.29
C ASP A 718 -2.62 13.96 7.30
N GLN A 719 -2.15 14.24 6.09
CA GLN A 719 -2.92 14.74 4.95
C GLN A 719 -2.61 13.93 3.69
N TRP A 720 -3.65 13.50 2.97
CA TRP A 720 -3.52 12.60 1.82
C TRP A 720 -4.43 12.97 0.64
N ALA A 721 -4.24 12.28 -0.49
CA ALA A 721 -5.14 12.27 -1.63
C ALA A 721 -5.57 13.68 -2.12
N PRO A 722 -4.63 14.57 -2.47
CA PRO A 722 -4.99 15.89 -2.97
C PRO A 722 -5.61 15.80 -4.37
N ALA A 723 -6.62 16.63 -4.61
CA ALA A 723 -7.18 16.90 -5.92
C ALA A 723 -7.06 18.38 -6.25
N ILE A 724 -6.93 18.71 -7.53
CA ILE A 724 -6.78 20.08 -8.02
C ILE A 724 -7.76 20.37 -9.16
N ALA A 725 -8.35 21.57 -9.17
CA ALA A 725 -9.15 22.07 -10.28
C ALA A 725 -8.97 23.58 -10.48
N ARG A 726 -9.11 24.03 -11.73
CA ARG A 726 -9.01 25.44 -12.10
C ARG A 726 -10.38 26.10 -12.27
N ALA A 727 -10.65 27.10 -11.44
CA ALA A 727 -11.88 27.90 -11.47
C ALA A 727 -11.53 29.35 -11.86
N GLY A 728 -11.57 29.63 -13.16
CA GLY A 728 -11.12 30.91 -13.72
C GLY A 728 -9.60 31.09 -13.58
N ASP A 729 -9.18 32.19 -12.95
CA ASP A 729 -7.76 32.50 -12.69
C ASP A 729 -7.23 31.88 -11.39
N ALA A 730 -8.09 31.23 -10.61
CA ALA A 730 -7.71 30.59 -9.35
C ALA A 730 -7.62 29.07 -9.48
N LEU A 731 -6.71 28.49 -8.71
CA LEU A 731 -6.65 27.05 -8.48
C LEU A 731 -7.32 26.72 -7.15
N VAL A 732 -7.95 25.57 -7.09
CA VAL A 732 -8.56 25.03 -5.88
C VAL A 732 -7.95 23.67 -5.64
N VAL A 733 -7.48 23.45 -4.42
CA VAL A 733 -6.91 22.18 -3.98
C VAL A 733 -7.75 21.68 -2.81
N ALA A 734 -8.20 20.44 -2.90
CA ALA A 734 -8.86 19.73 -1.80
C ALA A 734 -8.05 18.51 -1.40
N TRP A 735 -8.11 18.10 -0.15
CA TRP A 735 -7.38 16.96 0.38
C TRP A 735 -8.14 16.27 1.49
N GLN A 736 -7.80 15.00 1.70
CA GLN A 736 -8.20 14.20 2.84
C GLN A 736 -7.32 14.57 4.04
N ASP A 737 -7.92 14.77 5.21
CA ASP A 737 -7.24 15.33 6.36
C ASP A 737 -7.63 14.62 7.67
N PHE A 738 -6.64 14.13 8.41
CA PHE A 738 -6.86 13.35 9.62
C PHE A 738 -6.80 14.17 10.92
N ARG A 739 -6.74 15.52 10.82
CA ARG A 739 -6.46 16.37 11.98
C ARG A 739 -7.42 16.24 13.16
N ASN A 740 -8.66 15.80 12.90
CA ASN A 740 -9.71 15.67 13.91
C ASN A 740 -9.81 14.25 14.51
N GLY A 741 -8.93 13.32 14.09
CA GLY A 741 -8.99 11.91 14.51
C GLY A 741 -9.94 11.05 13.67
N SER A 742 -10.50 11.62 12.61
CA SER A 742 -11.15 10.94 11.49
C SER A 742 -10.76 11.69 10.22
N ASN A 743 -10.88 11.05 9.07
CA ASN A 743 -10.66 11.71 7.79
C ASN A 743 -11.82 12.66 7.46
N ASP A 744 -11.47 13.90 7.18
CA ASP A 744 -12.36 14.97 6.73
C ASP A 744 -11.85 15.54 5.40
N ILE A 745 -12.70 16.26 4.66
CA ILE A 745 -12.29 16.90 3.40
C ILE A 745 -12.07 18.38 3.62
N TYR A 746 -10.83 18.83 3.42
CA TYR A 746 -10.48 20.24 3.44
C TYR A 746 -10.18 20.76 2.03
N LEU A 747 -10.34 22.07 1.86
CA LEU A 747 -10.12 22.77 0.61
C LEU A 747 -9.45 24.12 0.86
N SER A 748 -8.58 24.52 -0.06
CA SER A 748 -7.97 25.85 -0.09
C SER A 748 -7.89 26.39 -1.51
N VAL A 749 -8.00 27.71 -1.62
CA VAL A 749 -7.76 28.42 -2.89
C VAL A 749 -6.28 28.75 -2.98
N VAL A 750 -5.65 28.30 -4.05
CA VAL A 750 -4.23 28.57 -4.36
C VAL A 750 -4.13 29.77 -5.29
N ARG A 751 -3.26 30.71 -4.92
CA ARG A 751 -2.90 31.88 -5.73
C ARG A 751 -1.39 32.08 -5.67
N ASP A 752 -0.79 32.37 -6.82
CA ASP A 752 0.65 32.62 -6.95
C ASP A 752 1.52 31.53 -6.31
N GLY A 753 1.09 30.27 -6.41
CA GLY A 753 1.79 29.10 -5.84
C GLY A 753 1.70 28.97 -4.33
N ALA A 754 0.80 29.70 -3.65
CA ALA A 754 0.61 29.62 -2.20
C ALA A 754 -0.83 29.24 -1.82
N PHE A 755 -0.96 28.41 -0.79
CA PHE A 755 -2.24 28.05 -0.19
C PHE A 755 -2.83 29.23 0.59
N GLY A 756 -4.13 29.49 0.37
CA GLY A 756 -4.94 30.28 1.30
C GLY A 756 -5.35 29.47 2.54
N PRO A 757 -6.25 30.02 3.38
CA PRO A 757 -6.81 29.28 4.51
C PRO A 757 -7.50 27.98 4.08
N ALA A 758 -7.31 26.93 4.86
CA ALA A 758 -8.02 25.67 4.70
C ALA A 758 -9.45 25.77 5.25
N VAL A 759 -10.41 25.17 4.54
CA VAL A 759 -11.82 25.12 4.94
C VAL A 759 -12.32 23.70 4.80
N ARG A 760 -13.04 23.23 5.82
CA ARG A 760 -13.72 21.94 5.77
C ARG A 760 -14.93 22.02 4.84
N VAL A 761 -15.08 21.02 3.97
CA VAL A 761 -16.12 20.95 2.93
C VAL A 761 -17.13 19.83 3.20
N ASP A 762 -16.69 18.74 3.83
CA ASP A 762 -17.61 17.69 4.24
C ASP A 762 -18.51 18.16 5.40
N ASP A 763 -19.62 17.47 5.59
CA ASP A 763 -20.64 17.74 6.60
C ASP A 763 -20.72 16.65 7.68
N GLY A 764 -19.60 15.94 7.90
CA GLY A 764 -19.48 14.88 8.91
C GLY A 764 -19.35 15.38 10.34
N GLY A 765 -19.02 16.66 10.56
CA GLY A 765 -18.80 17.24 11.89
C GLY A 765 -17.78 16.46 12.74
N ASP A 766 -18.00 16.39 14.04
CA ASP A 766 -17.14 15.63 14.97
C ASP A 766 -17.54 14.14 15.06
N SER A 767 -18.14 13.59 14.00
CA SER A 767 -18.61 12.20 14.01
C SER A 767 -17.49 11.19 13.77
N ALA A 768 -17.79 9.91 13.98
CA ALA A 768 -16.89 8.80 13.66
C ALA A 768 -16.88 8.44 12.15
N ALA A 769 -17.63 9.17 11.32
CA ALA A 769 -17.62 8.96 9.89
C ALA A 769 -16.28 9.40 9.29
N GLN A 770 -15.90 8.76 8.20
CA GLN A 770 -14.69 9.00 7.46
C GLN A 770 -15.07 9.54 6.10
N SER A 771 -14.33 10.55 5.63
CA SER A 771 -14.43 11.11 4.29
C SER A 771 -13.10 10.95 3.55
N TRP A 772 -13.09 10.22 2.44
CA TRP A 772 -11.86 9.86 1.73
C TRP A 772 -11.84 10.34 0.29
N ARG A 773 -10.61 10.44 -0.26
CA ARG A 773 -10.30 10.60 -1.69
C ARG A 773 -11.17 11.66 -2.40
N PRO A 774 -10.99 12.95 -2.07
CA PRO A 774 -11.74 13.99 -2.75
C PRO A 774 -11.39 14.04 -4.24
N ALA A 775 -12.38 14.32 -5.08
CA ALA A 775 -12.23 14.62 -6.49
C ALA A 775 -12.78 16.01 -6.77
N LEU A 776 -12.07 16.79 -7.60
CA LEU A 776 -12.45 18.16 -7.95
C LEU A 776 -12.68 18.34 -9.44
N ALA A 777 -13.67 19.17 -9.76
CA ALA A 777 -13.83 19.76 -11.09
C ALA A 777 -14.30 21.21 -10.94
N ALA A 778 -14.12 22.02 -11.97
CA ALA A 778 -14.61 23.39 -11.97
C ALA A 778 -15.15 23.77 -13.35
N SER A 779 -16.25 24.51 -13.38
CA SER A 779 -16.79 25.09 -14.60
C SER A 779 -16.03 26.34 -15.00
N ALA A 780 -16.08 26.69 -16.29
CA ALA A 780 -15.55 27.97 -16.79
C ALA A 780 -16.19 29.18 -16.08
N GLY A 781 -17.41 29.04 -15.55
CA GLY A 781 -18.12 30.05 -14.78
C GLY A 781 -17.64 30.22 -13.32
N GLY A 782 -16.61 29.47 -12.89
CA GLY A 782 -16.05 29.57 -11.55
C GLY A 782 -16.82 28.82 -10.47
N VAL A 783 -17.71 27.89 -10.85
CA VAL A 783 -18.33 26.94 -9.93
C VAL A 783 -17.37 25.78 -9.74
N VAL A 784 -17.05 25.48 -8.49
CA VAL A 784 -16.24 24.34 -8.05
C VAL A 784 -17.19 23.23 -7.62
N TYR A 785 -16.83 22.00 -7.98
CA TYR A 785 -17.49 20.77 -7.59
C TYR A 785 -16.50 19.89 -6.85
N ALA A 786 -16.91 19.35 -5.72
CA ALA A 786 -16.15 18.38 -4.95
C ALA A 786 -17.00 17.12 -4.76
N ALA A 787 -16.40 15.94 -4.91
CA ALA A 787 -17.01 14.65 -4.57
C ALA A 787 -16.05 13.85 -3.68
N TRP A 788 -16.57 13.03 -2.77
CA TRP A 788 -15.76 12.21 -1.87
C TRP A 788 -16.50 10.94 -1.46
N GLU A 789 -15.74 9.95 -0.99
CA GLU A 789 -16.26 8.74 -0.37
C GLU A 789 -16.59 9.02 1.10
N ASP A 790 -17.70 8.48 1.60
CA ASP A 790 -18.21 8.79 2.94
C ASP A 790 -18.75 7.55 3.65
N SER A 791 -18.32 7.30 4.88
CA SER A 791 -18.65 6.07 5.59
C SER A 791 -19.93 6.10 6.45
N ARG A 792 -20.60 7.25 6.60
CA ARG A 792 -21.58 7.46 7.68
C ARG A 792 -22.81 6.57 7.63
N THR A 793 -23.15 6.04 6.46
CA THR A 793 -24.31 5.14 6.29
C THR A 793 -24.02 3.71 6.74
N GLY A 794 -22.77 3.44 7.14
CA GLY A 794 -22.26 2.13 7.45
C GLY A 794 -21.67 1.39 6.26
N HIS A 795 -21.55 2.02 5.09
CA HIS A 795 -20.73 1.57 3.95
C HIS A 795 -20.22 2.84 3.25
N ALA A 796 -19.17 2.74 2.43
CA ALA A 796 -18.72 3.92 1.68
C ALA A 796 -19.79 4.29 0.63
N GLU A 797 -20.30 5.50 0.73
CA GLU A 797 -21.23 6.14 -0.18
C GLU A 797 -20.58 7.37 -0.82
N LEU A 798 -21.15 7.88 -1.90
CA LEU A 798 -20.64 9.11 -2.51
C LEU A 798 -21.41 10.32 -2.04
N ARG A 799 -20.67 11.32 -1.58
CA ARG A 799 -21.17 12.67 -1.36
C ARG A 799 -20.51 13.63 -2.32
N TRP A 800 -21.21 14.73 -2.60
CA TRP A 800 -20.68 15.81 -3.39
C TRP A 800 -21.23 17.15 -2.93
N ALA A 801 -20.48 18.21 -3.18
CA ALA A 801 -20.86 19.60 -2.91
C ALA A 801 -20.46 20.52 -4.08
N ARG A 802 -21.12 21.68 -4.19
CA ARG A 802 -20.85 22.67 -5.24
C ARG A 802 -20.96 24.10 -4.76
N GLY A 803 -20.25 25.01 -5.41
CA GLY A 803 -20.19 26.39 -4.97
C GLY A 803 -19.29 27.28 -5.80
N SER A 804 -19.47 28.59 -5.68
CA SER A 804 -18.68 29.56 -6.45
C SER A 804 -17.58 30.15 -5.58
N LEU A 805 -16.38 30.28 -6.16
CA LEU A 805 -15.32 31.04 -5.48
C LEU A 805 -15.80 32.47 -5.19
N PRO A 806 -15.45 33.04 -4.03
CA PRO A 806 -15.72 34.45 -3.75
C PRO A 806 -15.12 35.32 -4.85
N ALA A 807 -15.88 36.28 -5.38
CA ALA A 807 -15.36 37.23 -6.36
C ALA A 807 -14.11 37.92 -5.78
N SER A 808 -13.03 37.96 -6.56
CA SER A 808 -11.78 38.63 -6.20
C SER A 808 -12.06 40.06 -5.75
N ARG A 809 -11.68 40.43 -4.53
CA ARG A 809 -11.66 41.83 -4.09
C ARG A 809 -10.41 42.54 -4.57
#